data_AF-A0A6P0R7Q0-F1
#
_entry.id   AF-A0A6P0R7Q0-F1
#
_cell.length_a   1.000
_cell.length_b   1.000
_cell.length_c   1.000
_cell.angle_alpha   90.00
_cell.angle_beta   90.00
_cell.angle_gamma   90.00
#
_symmetry.space_group_name_H-M   'P 1'
#
loop_
_entity.id
_entity.type
_entity.pdbx_description
1 polymer ?
#
loop_
_entity_poly.entity_id
_entity_poly.type
_entity_poly.pdbx_seq_one_letter_code
_entity_poly.pdbx_strand_id
1 'polypeptide(L)'
;MKNREIQENIDPSNSLTAINIIEDCATKILAHILDHNIIQIQNNSDILDIRESQLLATAIKDLQINYENQELPPLLGANLDFILGRDNYANNQIELALTHFQNSLVVWQNSTKILPGEVSNQQTNQHLEKLGVVLFHIGLCYFHLGNLNKKTKQKKNCWQQAQNNFQESLELFAQIDRQELVAKFISKKGEVLQKLELWSDLYNLAQQALDLHLTYGKEEQIAQDYGFLAEAAMHESKWAHASQLAELAIAIQSQSMGDPLEIAQDQNAYLSILSESQRSLNEWQGTINQLEKARRETNPDHDLQSYLSILKALIKLYFEQDKYLKSAIIKEEKFKIEYQYGLRAFVGINQLQPQQNYDNQVIIPREIEVSGRREDVNNLVARIKSKDQKLIVIYGASGVGKSSLLNAGLIPTLLAEESKDNQAILPIPLRVYSDWIRNSDPTTWNLEYVLETLRKNNQQNNLKLLILDQFEELFSVCPKINQRLPLYQFLHECLTLNSVKVILSLQTDYLHYLLEWERQTNLEAVINHEVLSKQTLYYISDFELNKTHEIIKNLTEIAQLNWEADLIDQVAKDLSAAENTVHPIQLQVVGRQLQEAGIRTLKAYHKLGNNPLKKLTIKFLDTAIKDCGSLNEKTAILVLYLLTNEHGTRPLKTSVELASDLLTESSKLDLVLDVLVSQGLVLLLPELPDNRYQLVHNYLIPLVREQEGEKLIAELELERDIAQRKLLKERPNNFLDKAINSVFRWMRVD
;
A
#
# COMPACT_ATOMS: atom_id res chain seq x y z
N MET A 1 54.59 -15.12 68.41
CA MET A 1 55.38 -14.18 67.58
C MET A 1 54.42 -13.66 66.51
N LYS A 2 53.64 -12.60 66.74
CA LYS A 2 53.98 -11.17 66.59
C LYS A 2 54.84 -10.87 65.36
N ASN A 3 54.34 -9.92 64.55
CA ASN A 3 54.96 -9.14 63.47
C ASN A 3 54.84 -9.78 62.07
N ARG A 4 54.32 -9.12 61.02
CA ARG A 4 54.10 -7.69 60.76
C ARG A 4 52.93 -7.51 59.79
N GLU A 5 51.97 -6.68 60.19
CA GLU A 5 51.12 -5.94 59.26
C GLU A 5 52.01 -5.08 58.37
N ILE A 6 51.89 -5.25 57.06
CA ILE A 6 52.36 -4.27 56.09
C ILE A 6 51.25 -3.22 56.04
N GLN A 7 51.30 -2.28 56.99
CA GLN A 7 50.75 -0.95 56.77
C GLN A 7 51.67 -0.28 55.76
N GLU A 8 51.31 -0.34 54.48
CA GLU A 8 51.80 0.64 53.53
C GLU A 8 51.22 1.99 53.95
N ASN A 9 52.08 2.81 54.55
CA ASN A 9 51.84 4.22 54.79
C ASN A 9 51.50 4.88 53.45
N ILE A 10 50.22 5.18 53.24
CA ILE A 10 49.79 6.11 52.20
C ILE A 10 50.11 7.51 52.73
N ASP A 11 51.17 8.08 52.20
CA ASP A 11 51.63 9.44 52.49
C ASP A 11 50.55 10.47 52.10
N PRO A 12 50.29 11.50 52.91
CA PRO A 12 49.27 12.51 52.68
C PRO A 12 49.78 13.59 51.71
N SER A 13 49.94 13.21 50.45
CA SER A 13 49.86 14.12 49.30
C SER A 13 49.68 13.28 48.04
N ASN A 14 48.46 13.17 47.53
CA ASN A 14 48.22 13.11 46.09
C ASN A 14 46.71 13.06 45.82
N SER A 15 46.10 14.23 45.73
CA SER A 15 44.85 14.40 44.98
C SER A 15 44.92 13.74 43.61
N LEU A 16 46.11 13.71 42.99
CA LEU A 16 46.39 13.01 41.74
C LEU A 16 46.09 11.50 41.78
N THR A 17 46.30 10.82 42.91
CA THR A 17 46.02 9.37 43.02
C THR A 17 44.52 9.11 43.06
N ALA A 18 43.75 9.92 43.81
CA ALA A 18 42.29 9.80 43.87
C ALA A 18 41.63 10.14 42.52
N ILE A 19 42.14 11.15 41.81
CA ILE A 19 41.72 11.50 40.44
C ILE A 19 41.94 10.31 39.50
N ASN A 20 43.15 9.73 39.49
CA ASN A 20 43.47 8.61 38.60
C ASN A 20 42.59 7.38 38.88
N ILE A 21 42.29 7.08 40.15
CA ILE A 21 41.39 5.96 40.52
C ILE A 21 40.00 6.18 39.93
N ILE A 22 39.44 7.39 40.03
CA ILE A 22 38.12 7.69 39.48
C ILE A 22 38.11 7.62 37.97
N GLU A 23 39.14 8.13 37.29
CA GLU A 23 39.25 8.03 35.84
C GLU A 23 39.35 6.58 35.38
N ASP A 24 40.17 5.75 36.03
CA ASP A 24 40.31 4.32 35.72
C ASP A 24 38.99 3.57 35.92
N CYS A 25 38.31 3.79 37.04
CA CYS A 25 37.00 3.19 37.30
C CYS A 25 35.94 3.67 36.29
N ALA A 26 35.90 4.97 35.97
CA ALA A 26 34.97 5.52 35.00
C ALA A 26 35.21 4.92 33.60
N THR A 27 36.47 4.79 33.19
CA THR A 27 36.84 4.20 31.90
C THR A 27 36.47 2.72 31.84
N LYS A 28 36.69 1.94 32.90
CA LYS A 28 36.25 0.53 32.97
C LYS A 28 34.75 0.38 32.89
N ILE A 29 34.02 1.18 33.67
CA ILE A 29 32.55 1.21 33.66
C ILE A 29 32.03 1.56 32.26
N LEU A 30 32.53 2.62 31.66
CA LEU A 30 32.11 3.06 30.33
C LEU A 30 32.46 2.03 29.25
N ALA A 31 33.65 1.45 29.28
CA ALA A 31 34.05 0.40 28.33
C ALA A 31 33.11 -0.81 28.41
N HIS A 32 32.72 -1.21 29.62
CA HIS A 32 31.76 -2.30 29.82
C HIS A 32 30.36 -1.95 29.32
N ILE A 33 29.89 -0.72 29.57
CA ILE A 33 28.59 -0.24 29.05
C ILE A 33 28.60 -0.13 27.52
N LEU A 34 29.74 0.20 26.92
CA LEU A 34 29.89 0.33 25.46
C LEU A 34 30.25 -0.99 24.77
N ASP A 35 30.43 -2.09 25.51
CA ASP A 35 30.61 -3.43 24.92
C ASP A 35 29.26 -3.97 24.45
N HIS A 36 29.08 -4.06 23.13
CA HIS A 36 27.85 -4.57 22.50
C HIS A 36 27.58 -6.05 22.78
N ASN A 37 28.58 -6.84 23.18
CA ASN A 37 28.39 -8.25 23.53
C ASN A 37 27.67 -8.43 24.87
N ILE A 38 27.69 -7.39 25.71
CA ILE A 38 27.08 -7.38 27.04
C ILE A 38 25.75 -6.64 26.98
N ILE A 39 24.66 -7.36 26.74
CA ILE A 39 23.33 -6.76 26.59
C ILE A 39 22.80 -6.22 27.91
N GLN A 40 23.02 -6.95 29.01
CA GLN A 40 22.49 -6.57 30.32
C GLN A 40 23.23 -5.34 30.87
N ILE A 41 22.45 -4.38 31.38
CA ILE A 41 22.99 -3.20 32.06
C ILE A 41 23.30 -3.59 33.50
N GLN A 42 24.56 -3.95 33.76
CA GLN A 42 25.03 -4.38 35.07
C GLN A 42 25.32 -3.20 36.01
N ASN A 43 25.24 -3.39 37.32
CA ASN A 43 25.55 -2.34 38.29
C ASN A 43 27.07 -2.10 38.37
N ASN A 44 27.49 -0.95 38.92
CA ASN A 44 28.92 -0.66 39.11
C ASN A 44 29.65 -1.77 39.89
N SER A 45 28.99 -2.34 40.91
CA SER A 45 29.53 -3.42 41.75
C SER A 45 29.72 -4.75 41.04
N ASP A 46 29.02 -4.98 39.92
CA ASP A 46 29.13 -6.20 39.12
C ASP A 46 30.25 -6.06 38.07
N ILE A 47 30.55 -4.82 37.68
CA ILE A 47 31.59 -4.47 36.69
C ILE A 47 32.97 -4.34 37.36
N LEU A 48 33.02 -3.70 38.52
CA LEU A 48 34.25 -3.47 39.29
C LEU A 48 34.47 -4.61 40.28
N ASP A 49 35.72 -5.03 40.46
CA ASP A 49 36.02 -6.00 41.51
C ASP A 49 35.87 -5.39 42.93
N ILE A 50 35.92 -6.25 43.95
CA ILE A 50 35.75 -5.83 45.35
C ILE A 50 36.81 -4.79 45.76
N ARG A 51 38.04 -4.94 45.26
CA ARG A 51 39.16 -4.05 45.62
C ARG A 51 39.00 -2.69 44.93
N GLU A 52 38.65 -2.69 43.66
CA GLU A 52 38.37 -1.49 42.86
C GLU A 52 37.20 -0.70 43.44
N SER A 53 36.13 -1.39 43.84
CA SER A 53 34.98 -0.77 44.51
C SER A 53 35.37 -0.08 45.82
N GLN A 54 36.24 -0.70 46.63
CA GLN A 54 36.75 -0.11 47.87
C GLN A 54 37.68 1.08 47.60
N LEU A 55 38.54 0.99 46.58
CA LEU A 55 39.42 2.07 46.15
C LEU A 55 38.63 3.27 45.62
N LEU A 56 37.58 3.02 44.85
CA LEU A 56 36.69 4.07 44.36
C LEU A 56 35.97 4.77 45.52
N ALA A 57 35.43 4.03 46.48
CA ALA A 57 34.76 4.60 47.64
C ALA A 57 35.70 5.45 48.52
N THR A 58 36.97 5.04 48.65
CA THR A 58 37.99 5.83 49.37
C THR A 58 38.42 7.06 48.57
N ALA A 59 38.66 6.94 47.26
CA ALA A 59 38.97 8.07 46.39
C ALA A 59 37.87 9.14 46.36
N ILE A 60 36.59 8.73 46.34
CA ILE A 60 35.45 9.66 46.41
C ILE A 60 35.43 10.41 47.75
N LYS A 61 35.66 9.72 48.87
CA LYS A 61 35.74 10.36 50.20
C LYS A 61 36.93 11.31 50.29
N ASP A 62 38.08 10.92 49.78
CA ASP A 62 39.28 11.75 49.79
C ASP A 62 39.09 13.02 48.95
N LEU A 63 38.41 12.93 47.81
CA LEU A 63 38.05 14.12 47.03
C LEU A 63 37.04 15.00 47.75
N GLN A 64 36.01 14.43 48.38
CA GLN A 64 35.04 15.20 49.14
C GLN A 64 35.70 15.98 50.28
N ILE A 65 36.67 15.41 50.99
CA ILE A 65 37.37 16.06 52.10
C ILE A 65 38.37 17.12 51.60
N ASN A 66 39.12 16.81 50.54
CA ASN A 66 40.25 17.66 50.10
C ASN A 66 39.86 18.76 49.10
N TYR A 67 38.70 18.67 48.44
CA TYR A 67 38.23 19.63 47.43
C TYR A 67 37.04 20.49 47.87
N GLU A 68 36.71 20.58 49.17
CA GLU A 68 35.64 21.47 49.67
C GLU A 68 35.81 22.94 49.22
N ASN A 69 37.01 23.38 48.83
CA ASN A 69 37.34 24.77 48.46
C ASN A 69 37.98 24.96 47.06
N GLN A 70 38.08 23.92 46.21
CA GLN A 70 38.61 24.03 44.84
C GLN A 70 37.68 23.34 43.82
N GLU A 71 37.44 23.99 42.68
CA GLU A 71 36.63 23.39 41.60
C GLU A 71 37.36 22.20 40.95
N LEU A 72 36.70 21.04 40.94
CA LEU A 72 37.15 19.84 40.22
C LEU A 72 37.20 20.13 38.70
N PRO A 73 38.16 19.54 37.95
CA PRO A 73 38.15 19.61 36.49
C PRO A 73 36.78 19.15 35.93
N PRO A 74 36.14 19.91 35.03
CA PRO A 74 34.76 19.63 34.62
C PRO A 74 34.53 18.21 34.11
N LEU A 75 35.41 17.69 33.25
CA LEU A 75 35.29 16.33 32.70
C LEU A 75 35.42 15.23 33.77
N LEU A 76 36.27 15.44 34.77
CA LEU A 76 36.38 14.53 35.91
C LEU A 76 35.12 14.57 36.76
N GLY A 77 34.60 15.77 37.04
CA GLY A 77 33.33 15.95 37.73
C GLY A 77 32.19 15.22 37.02
N ALA A 78 32.13 15.29 35.70
CA ALA A 78 31.12 14.60 34.91
C ALA A 78 31.23 13.06 34.97
N ASN A 79 32.46 12.52 34.98
CA ASN A 79 32.68 11.08 35.18
C ASN A 79 32.24 10.65 36.60
N LEU A 80 32.58 11.43 37.62
CA LEU A 80 32.19 11.16 39.01
C LEU A 80 30.66 11.21 39.18
N ASP A 81 30.02 12.25 38.67
CA ASP A 81 28.55 12.37 38.66
C ASP A 81 27.91 11.18 37.94
N PHE A 82 28.48 10.72 36.82
CA PHE A 82 27.97 9.54 36.12
C PHE A 82 28.04 8.28 37.00
N ILE A 83 29.18 8.01 37.64
CA ILE A 83 29.35 6.86 38.56
C ILE A 83 28.34 6.94 39.72
N LEU A 84 28.27 8.08 40.41
CA LEU A 84 27.35 8.30 41.53
C LEU A 84 25.89 8.17 41.10
N GLY A 85 25.55 8.64 39.90
CA GLY A 85 24.24 8.46 39.30
C GLY A 85 23.85 7.00 39.17
N ARG A 86 24.77 6.14 38.69
CA ARG A 86 24.53 4.70 38.55
C ARG A 86 24.39 4.00 39.91
N ASP A 87 25.22 4.35 40.89
CA ASP A 87 25.11 3.80 42.24
C ASP A 87 23.77 4.18 42.90
N ASN A 88 23.35 5.44 42.76
CA ASN A 88 22.07 5.90 43.28
C ASN A 88 20.89 5.23 42.56
N TYR A 89 21.01 5.01 41.24
CA TYR A 89 20.00 4.28 40.47
C TYR A 89 19.86 2.83 40.97
N ALA A 90 20.97 2.12 41.14
CA ALA A 90 21.00 0.75 41.67
C ALA A 90 20.43 0.66 43.10
N ASN A 91 20.58 1.72 43.90
CA ASN A 91 20.04 1.82 45.25
C ASN A 91 18.60 2.38 45.31
N ASN A 92 17.87 2.44 44.19
CA ASN A 92 16.51 2.99 44.06
C ASN A 92 16.36 4.47 44.48
N GLN A 93 17.45 5.24 44.53
CA GLN A 93 17.46 6.67 44.82
C GLN A 93 17.35 7.49 43.52
N ILE A 94 16.24 7.29 42.79
CA ILE A 94 16.12 7.70 41.38
C ILE A 94 16.21 9.23 41.17
N GLU A 95 15.69 10.04 42.11
CA GLU A 95 15.77 11.51 42.01
C GLU A 95 17.20 12.03 42.20
N LEU A 96 17.96 11.41 43.11
CA LEU A 96 19.39 11.71 43.30
C LEU A 96 20.19 11.25 42.09
N ALA A 97 19.91 10.05 41.57
CA ALA A 97 20.51 9.54 40.34
C ALA A 97 20.31 10.50 39.16
N LEU A 98 19.05 10.96 38.97
CA LEU A 98 18.69 11.91 37.92
C LEU A 98 19.46 13.24 38.07
N THR A 99 19.61 13.74 39.30
CA THR A 99 20.36 14.97 39.58
C THR A 99 21.82 14.83 39.16
N HIS A 100 22.47 13.73 39.55
CA HIS A 100 23.85 13.46 39.15
C HIS A 100 23.99 13.29 37.62
N PHE A 101 23.10 12.54 36.97
CA PHE A 101 23.15 12.41 35.52
C PHE A 101 22.93 13.75 34.79
N GLN A 102 22.05 14.62 35.29
CA GLN A 102 21.85 15.96 34.73
C GLN A 102 23.10 16.85 34.89
N ASN A 103 23.81 16.77 36.01
CA ASN A 103 25.08 17.47 36.18
C ASN A 103 26.12 16.97 35.17
N SER A 104 26.24 15.65 35.00
CA SER A 104 27.12 15.03 34.00
C SER A 104 26.76 15.46 32.58
N LEU A 105 25.46 15.49 32.25
CA LEU A 105 24.93 15.86 30.94
C LEU A 105 25.39 17.26 30.51
N VAL A 106 25.26 18.26 31.39
CA VAL A 106 25.62 19.66 31.09
C VAL A 106 27.09 19.78 30.67
N VAL A 107 27.98 19.05 31.34
CA VAL A 107 29.41 19.06 31.01
C VAL A 107 29.65 18.39 29.66
N TRP A 108 29.10 17.20 29.42
CA TRP A 108 29.32 16.49 28.16
C TRP A 108 28.75 17.25 26.96
N GLN A 109 27.57 17.86 27.09
CA GLN A 109 27.00 18.74 26.05
C GLN A 109 27.90 19.93 25.72
N ASN A 110 28.50 20.56 26.73
CA ASN A 110 29.44 21.66 26.49
C ASN A 110 30.74 21.18 25.84
N SER A 111 31.22 19.98 26.19
CA SER A 111 32.45 19.40 25.64
C SER A 111 32.32 18.85 24.21
N THR A 112 31.09 18.75 23.68
CA THR A 112 30.76 18.18 22.37
C THR A 112 30.24 19.21 21.37
N LYS A 113 30.19 20.49 21.73
CA LYS A 113 29.83 21.58 20.80
C LYS A 113 30.89 21.72 19.71
N ILE A 114 30.55 21.31 18.50
CA ILE A 114 31.38 21.49 17.30
C ILE A 114 31.06 22.84 16.67
N LEU A 115 32.07 23.66 16.40
CA LEU A 115 31.91 24.94 15.71
C LEU A 115 31.65 24.71 14.19
N PRO A 116 30.92 25.62 13.50
CA PRO A 116 30.63 25.43 12.08
C PRO A 116 31.92 25.33 11.25
N GLY A 117 32.14 24.17 10.61
CA GLY A 117 33.30 23.91 9.74
C GLY A 117 34.40 23.03 10.33
N GLU A 118 34.28 22.58 11.58
CA GLU A 118 35.19 21.60 12.18
C GLU A 118 34.72 20.16 11.95
N VAL A 119 35.65 19.26 11.61
CA VAL A 119 35.40 17.82 11.46
C VAL A 119 35.55 17.17 12.84
N SER A 120 34.65 16.25 13.20
CA SER A 120 34.76 15.51 14.46
C SER A 120 36.10 14.76 14.53
N ASN A 121 36.78 14.85 15.68
CA ASN A 121 37.97 14.06 15.96
C ASN A 121 37.62 12.88 16.88
N GLN A 122 38.54 11.92 17.04
CA GLN A 122 38.31 10.74 17.88
C GLN A 122 37.92 11.08 19.32
N GLN A 123 38.43 12.18 19.87
CA GLN A 123 38.12 12.62 21.23
C GLN A 123 36.67 13.16 21.33
N THR A 124 36.22 13.91 20.32
CA THR A 124 34.82 14.36 20.21
C THR A 124 33.88 13.16 20.11
N ASN A 125 34.22 12.13 19.32
CA ASN A 125 33.42 10.91 19.24
C ASN A 125 33.34 10.18 20.59
N GLN A 126 34.44 10.06 21.33
CA GLN A 126 34.42 9.50 22.68
C GLN A 126 33.56 10.31 23.65
N HIS A 127 33.56 11.64 23.55
CA HIS A 127 32.69 12.48 24.37
C HIS A 127 31.21 12.34 23.95
N LEU A 128 30.92 12.17 22.66
CA LEU A 128 29.57 11.87 22.16
C LEU A 128 29.07 10.51 22.63
N GLU A 129 29.93 9.49 22.71
CA GLU A 129 29.58 8.19 23.31
C GLU A 129 29.16 8.34 24.78
N LYS A 130 29.95 9.09 25.57
CA LYS A 130 29.62 9.37 26.98
C LYS A 130 28.31 10.15 27.11
N LEU A 131 28.11 11.16 26.26
CA LEU A 131 26.87 11.94 26.21
C LEU A 131 25.66 11.04 25.93
N GLY A 132 25.76 10.16 24.93
CA GLY A 132 24.72 9.19 24.58
C GLY A 132 24.40 8.24 25.73
N VAL A 133 25.42 7.73 26.43
CA VAL A 133 25.24 6.86 27.61
C VAL A 133 24.59 7.61 28.78
N VAL A 134 24.96 8.86 29.05
CA VAL A 134 24.34 9.67 30.10
C VAL A 134 22.86 9.91 29.80
N LEU A 135 22.52 10.31 28.56
CA LEU A 135 21.13 10.47 28.12
C LEU A 135 20.33 9.18 28.28
N PHE A 136 20.92 8.04 27.91
CA PHE A 136 20.28 6.73 28.11
C PHE A 136 19.94 6.48 29.59
N HIS A 137 20.86 6.77 30.52
CA HIS A 137 20.60 6.58 31.95
C HIS A 137 19.59 7.59 32.52
N ILE A 138 19.55 8.83 32.02
CA ILE A 138 18.47 9.77 32.31
C ILE A 138 17.11 9.20 31.85
N GLY A 139 17.08 8.59 30.66
CA GLY A 139 15.93 7.87 30.14
C GLY A 139 15.47 6.75 31.08
N LEU A 140 16.39 5.94 31.60
CA LEU A 140 16.10 4.91 32.60
C LEU A 140 15.50 5.49 33.89
N CYS A 141 16.06 6.60 34.42
CA CYS A 141 15.51 7.29 35.59
C CYS A 141 14.06 7.71 35.36
N TYR A 142 13.77 8.37 34.24
CA TYR A 142 12.41 8.81 33.92
C TYR A 142 11.46 7.63 33.68
N PHE A 143 11.91 6.55 33.05
CA PHE A 143 11.12 5.34 32.88
C PHE A 143 10.74 4.72 34.24
N HIS A 144 11.69 4.63 35.15
CA HIS A 144 11.47 4.14 36.51
C HIS A 144 10.52 5.05 37.31
N LEU A 145 10.70 6.38 37.25
CA LEU A 145 9.78 7.34 37.87
C LEU A 145 8.37 7.22 37.32
N GLY A 146 8.22 6.99 36.01
CA GLY A 146 6.92 6.71 35.38
C GLY A 146 6.26 5.45 35.97
N ASN A 147 7.02 4.38 36.18
CA ASN A 147 6.52 3.14 36.74
C ASN A 147 6.07 3.27 38.22
N LEU A 148 6.75 4.10 39.01
CA LEU A 148 6.40 4.37 40.41
C LEU A 148 5.20 5.33 40.57
N ASN A 149 4.97 6.20 39.59
CA ASN A 149 3.98 7.27 39.69
C ASN A 149 2.53 6.76 39.55
N LYS A 150 1.70 7.02 40.56
CA LYS A 150 0.26 6.67 40.55
C LYS A 150 -0.61 7.65 39.78
N LYS A 151 -0.17 8.91 39.59
CA LYS A 151 -0.94 9.95 38.92
C LYS A 151 -0.74 9.89 37.40
N THR A 152 -1.79 9.58 36.65
CA THR A 152 -1.75 9.33 35.19
C THR A 152 -1.03 10.41 34.39
N LYS A 153 -1.27 11.70 34.68
CA LYS A 153 -0.64 12.81 33.94
C LYS A 153 0.87 12.90 34.18
N GLN A 154 1.30 12.72 35.42
CA GLN A 154 2.73 12.76 35.78
C GLN A 154 3.46 11.52 35.26
N LYS A 155 2.80 10.36 35.34
CA LYS A 155 3.26 9.09 34.75
C LYS A 155 3.56 9.21 33.26
N LYS A 156 2.58 9.68 32.46
CA LYS A 156 2.77 9.88 31.02
C LYS A 156 3.86 10.91 30.71
N ASN A 157 3.97 11.99 31.49
CA ASN A 157 5.05 12.96 31.32
C ASN A 157 6.43 12.33 31.55
N CYS A 158 6.60 11.53 32.62
CA CYS A 158 7.84 10.80 32.86
C CYS A 158 8.19 9.87 31.69
N TRP A 159 7.24 9.09 31.19
CA TRP A 159 7.49 8.23 30.03
C TRP A 159 7.80 9.01 28.74
N GLN A 160 7.19 10.17 28.53
CA GLN A 160 7.53 11.05 27.41
C GLN A 160 8.97 11.57 27.52
N GLN A 161 9.41 11.95 28.73
CA GLN A 161 10.80 12.34 28.97
C GLN A 161 11.75 11.16 28.73
N ALA A 162 11.39 9.94 29.14
CA ALA A 162 12.17 8.75 28.87
C ALA A 162 12.32 8.51 27.36
N GLN A 163 11.22 8.60 26.60
CA GLN A 163 11.22 8.45 25.14
C GLN A 163 12.18 9.44 24.48
N ASN A 164 12.10 10.73 24.84
CA ASN A 164 12.95 11.77 24.27
C ASN A 164 14.43 11.53 24.55
N ASN A 165 14.78 11.18 25.80
CA ASN A 165 16.17 10.91 26.18
C ASN A 165 16.74 9.66 25.50
N PHE A 166 15.94 8.60 25.34
CA PHE A 166 16.35 7.43 24.57
C PHE A 166 16.51 7.77 23.08
N GLN A 167 15.62 8.58 22.50
CA GLN A 167 15.74 9.01 21.12
C GLN A 167 17.05 9.78 20.89
N GLU A 168 17.33 10.81 21.70
CA GLU A 168 18.56 11.61 21.59
C GLU A 168 19.81 10.73 21.77
N SER A 169 19.78 9.78 22.70
CA SER A 169 20.87 8.81 22.90
C SER A 169 21.15 7.98 21.64
N LEU A 170 20.11 7.40 21.03
CA LEU A 170 20.23 6.57 19.82
C LEU A 170 20.71 7.40 18.62
N GLU A 171 20.22 8.64 18.47
CA GLU A 171 20.64 9.56 17.40
C GLU A 171 22.13 9.90 17.51
N LEU A 172 22.64 10.12 18.72
CA LEU A 172 24.06 10.38 18.95
C LEU A 172 24.93 9.18 18.56
N PHE A 173 24.54 7.96 18.93
CA PHE A 173 25.28 6.75 18.52
C PHE A 173 25.24 6.53 17.00
N ALA A 174 24.10 6.79 16.36
CA ALA A 174 23.96 6.72 14.92
C ALA A 174 24.83 7.78 14.21
N GLN A 175 24.92 9.00 14.75
CA GLN A 175 25.71 10.10 14.18
C GLN A 175 27.21 9.77 14.12
N ILE A 176 27.71 8.95 15.04
CA ILE A 176 29.12 8.53 15.09
C ILE A 176 29.36 7.13 14.50
N ASP A 177 28.42 6.62 13.68
CA ASP A 177 28.50 5.33 12.99
C ASP A 177 28.64 4.09 13.91
N ARG A 178 28.12 4.16 15.14
CA ARG A 178 28.15 3.05 16.13
C ARG A 178 26.82 2.29 16.17
N GLN A 179 26.43 1.63 15.07
CA GLN A 179 25.15 0.93 14.94
C GLN A 179 24.95 -0.22 15.94
N GLU A 180 26.03 -0.86 16.39
CA GLU A 180 25.97 -1.90 17.40
C GLU A 180 25.55 -1.37 18.79
N LEU A 181 25.83 -0.09 19.08
CA LEU A 181 25.34 0.58 20.30
C LEU A 181 23.87 0.96 20.16
N VAL A 182 23.46 1.38 18.95
CA VAL A 182 22.03 1.61 18.65
C VAL A 182 21.26 0.30 18.93
N ALA A 183 21.73 -0.82 18.40
CA ALA A 183 21.18 -2.15 18.66
C ALA A 183 21.13 -2.46 20.16
N LYS A 184 22.22 -2.25 20.90
CA LYS A 184 22.25 -2.51 22.35
C LYS A 184 21.15 -1.78 23.14
N PHE A 185 20.84 -0.54 22.77
CA PHE A 185 19.99 0.34 23.58
C PHE A 185 18.56 0.52 23.07
N ILE A 186 18.26 0.13 21.82
CA ILE A 186 16.97 0.42 21.16
C ILE A 186 15.75 -0.16 21.88
N SER A 187 15.86 -1.35 22.47
CA SER A 187 14.75 -2.06 23.12
C SER A 187 14.08 -1.24 24.23
N LYS A 188 14.84 -0.41 24.96
CA LYS A 188 14.28 0.41 26.04
C LYS A 188 13.35 1.51 25.55
N LYS A 189 13.59 2.05 24.35
CA LYS A 189 12.64 2.95 23.70
C LYS A 189 11.35 2.20 23.31
N GLY A 190 11.46 0.95 22.86
CA GLY A 190 10.31 0.07 22.63
C GLY A 190 9.45 -0.14 23.87
N GLU A 191 10.06 -0.46 25.01
CA GLU A 191 9.32 -0.60 26.29
C GLU A 191 8.57 0.69 26.69
N VAL A 192 9.15 1.87 26.43
CA VAL A 192 8.47 3.15 26.69
C VAL A 192 7.29 3.36 25.76
N LEU A 193 7.44 3.08 24.46
CA LEU A 193 6.37 3.18 23.47
C LEU A 193 5.20 2.26 23.81
N GLN A 194 5.49 1.04 24.23
CA GLN A 194 4.52 0.09 24.77
C GLN A 194 3.75 0.68 25.96
N LYS A 195 4.44 1.27 26.94
CA LYS A 195 3.79 1.92 28.11
C LYS A 195 2.97 3.17 27.75
N LEU A 196 3.38 3.90 26.72
CA LEU A 196 2.66 5.06 26.21
C LEU A 196 1.47 4.68 25.32
N GLU A 197 1.34 3.40 24.95
CA GLU A 197 0.33 2.86 24.02
C GLU A 197 0.43 3.48 22.62
N LEU A 198 1.67 3.80 22.19
CA LEU A 198 1.97 4.35 20.87
C LEU A 198 2.26 3.22 19.88
N TRP A 199 1.23 2.45 19.52
CA TRP A 199 1.36 1.17 18.79
C TRP A 199 1.99 1.30 17.41
N SER A 200 1.65 2.35 16.65
CA SER A 200 2.25 2.60 15.33
C SER A 200 3.75 2.89 15.43
N ASP A 201 4.14 3.67 16.43
CA ASP A 201 5.55 4.03 16.66
C ASP A 201 6.32 2.81 17.18
N LEU A 202 5.67 1.99 18.03
CA LEU A 202 6.21 0.73 18.53
C LEU A 202 6.46 -0.25 17.37
N TYR A 203 5.51 -0.40 16.45
CA TYR A 203 5.65 -1.27 15.28
C TYR A 203 6.87 -0.86 14.42
N ASN A 204 6.96 0.42 14.07
CA ASN A 204 8.07 0.94 13.27
C ASN A 204 9.42 0.78 13.98
N LEU A 205 9.48 1.04 15.29
CA LEU A 205 10.70 0.85 16.07
C LEU A 205 11.08 -0.62 16.16
N ALA A 206 10.12 -1.52 16.37
CA ALA A 206 10.38 -2.94 16.48
C ALA A 206 10.88 -3.54 15.16
N GLN A 207 10.41 -3.05 14.00
CA GLN A 207 11.00 -3.42 12.70
C GLN A 207 12.47 -2.97 12.60
N GLN A 208 12.77 -1.72 12.96
CA GLN A 208 14.14 -1.21 12.96
C GLN A 208 15.05 -1.96 13.95
N ALA A 209 14.53 -2.27 15.14
CA ALA A 209 15.23 -3.04 16.16
C ALA A 209 15.52 -4.47 15.70
N LEU A 210 14.55 -5.11 15.03
CA LEU A 210 14.72 -6.46 14.49
C LEU A 210 15.85 -6.52 13.46
N ASP A 211 15.91 -5.56 12.52
CA ASP A 211 16.99 -5.49 11.53
C ASP A 211 18.37 -5.33 12.20
N LEU A 212 18.45 -4.51 13.25
CA LEU A 212 19.66 -4.30 14.03
C LEU A 212 20.05 -5.56 14.83
N HIS A 213 19.10 -6.19 15.52
CA HIS A 213 19.35 -7.35 16.38
C HIS A 213 19.65 -8.63 15.60
N LEU A 214 19.14 -8.76 14.36
CA LEU A 214 19.57 -9.82 13.44
C LEU A 214 21.07 -9.72 13.09
N THR A 215 21.65 -8.53 13.17
CA THR A 215 23.07 -8.29 12.86
C THR A 215 23.96 -8.28 14.10
N TYR A 216 23.51 -7.59 15.17
CA TYR A 216 24.33 -7.27 16.35
C TYR A 216 23.78 -7.83 17.67
N GLY A 217 22.54 -8.32 17.69
CA GLY A 217 21.82 -8.68 18.91
C GLY A 217 21.93 -10.15 19.29
N LYS A 218 21.22 -10.53 20.37
CA LYS A 218 21.00 -11.93 20.77
C LYS A 218 19.54 -12.36 20.59
N GLU A 219 19.31 -13.67 20.65
CA GLU A 219 18.00 -14.31 20.51
C GLU A 219 16.94 -13.70 21.45
N GLU A 220 17.31 -13.32 22.67
CA GLU A 220 16.41 -12.65 23.63
C GLU A 220 15.86 -11.31 23.11
N GLN A 221 16.71 -10.50 22.46
CA GLN A 221 16.31 -9.20 21.91
C GLN A 221 15.44 -9.39 20.66
N ILE A 222 15.78 -10.36 19.81
CA ILE A 222 14.97 -10.72 18.65
C ILE A 222 13.57 -11.19 19.08
N ALA A 223 13.49 -12.02 20.14
CA ALA A 223 12.21 -12.43 20.71
C ALA A 223 11.40 -11.24 21.26
N GLN A 224 12.08 -10.26 21.88
CA GLN A 224 11.46 -9.02 22.34
C GLN A 224 10.88 -8.18 21.19
N ASP A 225 11.61 -8.05 20.07
CA ASP A 225 11.13 -7.31 18.91
C ASP A 225 9.87 -7.96 18.32
N TYR A 226 9.87 -9.29 18.17
CA TYR A 226 8.67 -10.03 17.76
C TYR A 226 7.52 -9.86 18.76
N GLY A 227 7.82 -9.82 20.06
CA GLY A 227 6.85 -9.50 21.10
C GLY A 227 6.20 -8.13 20.92
N PHE A 228 7.00 -7.08 20.65
CA PHE A 228 6.50 -5.74 20.37
C PHE A 228 5.66 -5.66 19.10
N LEU A 229 6.10 -6.35 18.03
CA LEU A 229 5.31 -6.47 16.80
C LEU A 229 3.98 -7.17 17.07
N ALA A 230 3.98 -8.25 17.86
CA ALA A 230 2.78 -9.00 18.19
C ALA A 230 1.76 -8.16 18.97
N GLU A 231 2.23 -7.37 19.94
CA GLU A 231 1.38 -6.49 20.73
C GLU A 231 0.83 -5.32 19.91
N ALA A 232 1.65 -4.71 19.05
CA ALA A 232 1.17 -3.68 18.12
C ALA A 232 0.10 -4.25 17.18
N ALA A 233 0.31 -5.46 16.63
CA ALA A 233 -0.67 -6.14 15.80
C ALA A 233 -1.95 -6.49 16.57
N MET A 234 -1.85 -6.87 17.84
CA MET A 234 -2.99 -7.16 18.71
C MET A 234 -3.87 -5.91 18.89
N HIS A 235 -3.26 -4.74 19.10
CA HIS A 235 -3.97 -3.47 19.23
C HIS A 235 -4.60 -2.99 17.91
N GLU A 236 -4.04 -3.36 16.77
CA GLU A 236 -4.65 -3.17 15.45
C GLU A 236 -5.75 -4.20 15.13
N SER A 237 -6.10 -5.07 16.09
CA SER A 237 -7.03 -6.20 15.91
C SER A 237 -6.59 -7.20 14.85
N LYS A 238 -5.31 -7.21 14.44
CA LYS A 238 -4.73 -8.18 13.49
C LYS A 238 -4.39 -9.48 14.21
N TRP A 239 -5.39 -10.16 14.76
CA TRP A 239 -5.19 -11.28 15.66
C TRP A 239 -4.41 -12.44 15.04
N ALA A 240 -4.64 -12.76 13.76
CA ALA A 240 -3.85 -13.79 13.07
C ALA A 240 -2.35 -13.46 13.04
N HIS A 241 -2.02 -12.21 12.71
CA HIS A 241 -0.65 -11.74 12.67
C HIS A 241 -0.03 -11.69 14.06
N ALA A 242 -0.78 -11.19 15.05
CA ALA A 242 -0.37 -11.18 16.45
C ALA A 242 -0.07 -12.60 16.98
N SER A 243 -0.90 -13.60 16.65
CA SER A 243 -0.66 -15.00 17.02
C SER A 243 0.65 -15.51 16.43
N GLN A 244 0.89 -15.31 15.13
CA GLN A 244 2.10 -15.76 14.45
C GLN A 244 3.36 -15.12 15.03
N LEU A 245 3.34 -13.80 15.26
CA LEU A 245 4.46 -13.07 15.84
C LEU A 245 4.74 -13.51 17.28
N ALA A 246 3.69 -13.75 18.08
CA ALA A 246 3.83 -14.27 19.44
C ALA A 246 4.39 -15.71 19.46
N GLU A 247 3.96 -16.58 18.55
CA GLU A 247 4.53 -17.94 18.40
C GLU A 247 6.03 -17.89 18.06
N LEU A 248 6.43 -17.00 17.15
CA LEU A 248 7.84 -16.78 16.82
C LEU A 248 8.64 -16.29 18.03
N ALA A 249 8.13 -15.31 18.77
CA ALA A 249 8.77 -14.81 19.99
C ALA A 249 8.99 -15.94 21.02
N ILE A 250 7.98 -16.79 21.24
CA ILE A 250 8.07 -17.95 22.14
C ILE A 250 9.08 -18.98 21.63
N ALA A 251 9.06 -19.30 20.33
CA ALA A 251 9.96 -20.27 19.74
C ALA A 251 11.42 -19.84 19.91
N ILE A 252 11.75 -18.58 19.61
CA ILE A 252 13.11 -18.03 19.77
C ILE A 252 13.52 -18.02 21.24
N GLN A 253 12.64 -17.58 22.13
CA GLN A 253 12.92 -17.57 23.57
C GLN A 253 13.19 -18.98 24.13
N SER A 254 12.47 -19.99 23.63
CA SER A 254 12.65 -21.38 24.04
C SER A 254 13.94 -22.03 23.52
N GLN A 255 14.51 -21.52 22.41
CA GLN A 255 15.78 -21.99 21.87
C GLN A 255 16.98 -21.41 22.63
N SER A 256 16.84 -20.19 23.15
CA SER A 256 17.88 -19.47 23.90
C SER A 256 18.12 -20.00 25.31
N MET A 257 17.18 -20.76 25.89
CA MET A 257 17.20 -21.18 27.30
C MET A 257 17.29 -22.71 27.39
N GLY A 258 18.38 -23.21 27.98
CA GLY A 258 18.52 -24.64 28.29
C GLY A 258 17.55 -25.09 29.40
N ASP A 259 16.96 -26.26 29.19
CA ASP A 259 16.03 -27.03 30.03
C ASP A 259 14.60 -26.45 30.28
N PRO A 260 13.54 -27.08 29.72
CA PRO A 260 12.14 -26.60 29.80
C PRO A 260 11.50 -26.54 31.20
N LEU A 261 12.17 -27.02 32.25
CA LEU A 261 11.59 -27.16 33.59
C LEU A 261 11.66 -25.88 34.44
N GLU A 262 12.45 -24.87 34.06
CA GLU A 262 12.40 -23.53 34.70
C GLU A 262 11.26 -22.63 34.15
N ILE A 263 10.53 -23.09 33.12
CA ILE A 263 9.48 -22.33 32.42
C ILE A 263 8.16 -22.27 33.22
N ALA A 264 8.02 -23.05 34.29
CA ALA A 264 6.80 -23.12 35.07
C ALA A 264 6.76 -22.06 36.19
N GLN A 265 6.59 -20.78 35.83
CA GLN A 265 6.00 -19.76 36.72
C GLN A 265 5.56 -18.48 35.96
N ASP A 266 4.30 -18.49 35.54
CA ASP A 266 3.35 -17.36 35.47
C ASP A 266 3.60 -16.06 34.66
N GLN A 267 4.70 -15.80 33.94
CA GLN A 267 4.85 -14.50 33.24
C GLN A 267 5.59 -14.52 31.88
N ASN A 268 5.20 -15.35 30.91
CA ASN A 268 5.56 -15.06 29.51
C ASN A 268 4.48 -14.18 28.87
N ALA A 269 4.75 -12.89 28.71
CA ALA A 269 3.84 -11.93 28.08
C ALA A 269 3.39 -12.39 26.67
N TYR A 270 4.23 -13.13 25.95
CA TYR A 270 3.91 -13.63 24.61
C TYR A 270 2.84 -14.73 24.62
N LEU A 271 2.81 -15.58 25.67
CA LEU A 271 1.73 -16.58 25.82
C LEU A 271 0.37 -15.92 26.06
N SER A 272 0.36 -14.78 26.77
CA SER A 272 -0.86 -13.98 26.94
C SER A 272 -1.33 -13.44 25.58
N ILE A 273 -0.44 -12.80 24.82
CA ILE A 273 -0.76 -12.29 23.47
C ILE A 273 -1.24 -13.41 22.56
N LEU A 274 -0.57 -14.57 22.56
CA LEU A 274 -0.96 -15.73 21.76
C LEU A 274 -2.36 -16.24 22.12
N SER A 275 -2.62 -16.47 23.41
CA SER A 275 -3.92 -16.99 23.85
C SER A 275 -5.07 -16.01 23.59
N GLU A 276 -4.84 -14.71 23.81
CA GLU A 276 -5.84 -13.68 23.58
C GLU A 276 -6.11 -13.51 22.08
N SER A 277 -5.05 -13.45 21.25
CA SER A 277 -5.19 -13.36 19.80
C SER A 277 -5.91 -14.58 19.19
N GLN A 278 -5.58 -15.81 19.61
CA GLN A 278 -6.28 -17.01 19.15
C GLN A 278 -7.77 -17.02 19.54
N ARG A 279 -8.09 -16.55 20.76
CA ARG A 279 -9.48 -16.41 21.20
C ARG A 279 -10.22 -15.40 20.32
N SER A 280 -9.67 -14.21 20.12
CA SER A 280 -10.27 -13.17 19.28
C SER A 280 -10.44 -13.62 17.82
N LEU A 281 -9.47 -14.38 17.29
CA LEU A 281 -9.56 -14.97 15.95
C LEU A 281 -10.75 -15.94 15.82
N ASN A 282 -10.98 -16.78 16.84
CA ASN A 282 -12.12 -17.71 16.85
C ASN A 282 -13.45 -16.97 16.91
N GLU A 283 -13.55 -15.92 17.75
CA GLU A 283 -14.74 -15.07 17.85
C GLU A 283 -15.02 -14.34 16.51
N TRP A 284 -13.96 -13.86 15.85
CA TRP A 284 -14.04 -13.25 14.52
C TRP A 284 -14.52 -14.23 13.45
N GLN A 285 -13.95 -15.45 13.42
CA GLN A 285 -14.34 -16.46 12.44
C GLN A 285 -15.83 -16.86 12.62
N GLY A 286 -16.30 -16.96 13.87
CA GLY A 286 -17.71 -17.15 14.18
C GLY A 286 -18.57 -16.00 13.64
N THR A 287 -18.15 -14.75 13.86
CA THR A 287 -18.84 -13.55 13.38
C THR A 287 -18.91 -13.49 11.84
N ILE A 288 -17.80 -13.74 11.15
CA ILE A 288 -17.75 -13.79 9.68
C ILE A 288 -18.69 -14.87 9.14
N ASN A 289 -18.66 -16.08 9.70
CA ASN A 289 -19.52 -17.17 9.26
C ASN A 289 -21.01 -16.81 9.39
N GLN A 290 -21.38 -16.12 10.47
CA GLN A 290 -22.75 -15.65 10.67
C GLN A 290 -23.15 -14.55 9.67
N LEU A 291 -22.25 -13.60 9.39
CA LEU A 291 -22.49 -12.54 8.42
C LEU A 291 -22.56 -13.06 6.97
N GLU A 292 -21.69 -13.99 6.57
CA GLU A 292 -21.75 -14.63 5.25
C GLU A 292 -22.99 -15.52 5.09
N LYS A 293 -23.48 -16.13 6.17
CA LYS A 293 -24.79 -16.79 6.18
C LYS A 293 -25.91 -15.76 5.97
N ALA A 294 -25.90 -14.67 6.74
CA ALA A 294 -26.89 -13.60 6.62
C ALA A 294 -26.89 -12.97 5.21
N ARG A 295 -25.70 -12.76 4.60
CA ARG A 295 -25.55 -12.28 3.21
C ARG A 295 -26.21 -13.21 2.20
N ARG A 296 -26.13 -14.53 2.38
CA ARG A 296 -26.77 -15.51 1.48
C ARG A 296 -28.28 -15.61 1.67
N GLU A 297 -28.77 -15.39 2.88
CA GLU A 297 -30.18 -15.52 3.23
C GLU A 297 -30.98 -14.21 3.02
N THR A 298 -30.31 -13.06 3.03
CA THR A 298 -30.94 -11.74 2.84
C THR A 298 -31.06 -11.42 1.35
N ASN A 299 -32.28 -11.26 0.85
CA ASN A 299 -32.53 -10.77 -0.50
C ASN A 299 -32.51 -9.22 -0.51
N PRO A 300 -31.62 -8.56 -1.29
CA PRO A 300 -31.61 -7.09 -1.44
C PRO A 300 -32.94 -6.50 -1.91
N ASP A 301 -33.77 -7.27 -2.61
CA ASP A 301 -35.10 -6.86 -3.06
C ASP A 301 -36.08 -6.63 -1.91
N HIS A 302 -35.92 -7.38 -0.81
CA HIS A 302 -36.79 -7.33 0.36
C HIS A 302 -36.22 -6.45 1.47
N ASP A 303 -34.91 -6.52 1.71
CA ASP A 303 -34.24 -5.76 2.78
C ASP A 303 -32.85 -5.27 2.36
N LEU A 304 -32.86 -4.21 1.53
CA LEU A 304 -31.66 -3.55 1.03
C LEU A 304 -30.77 -2.99 2.15
N GLN A 305 -31.37 -2.42 3.20
CA GLN A 305 -30.59 -1.75 4.26
C GLN A 305 -29.82 -2.76 5.11
N SER A 306 -30.44 -3.88 5.48
CA SER A 306 -29.74 -4.96 6.18
C SER A 306 -28.67 -5.57 5.31
N TYR A 307 -28.96 -5.82 4.02
CA TYR A 307 -27.97 -6.35 3.08
C TYR A 307 -26.74 -5.45 2.96
N LEU A 308 -26.93 -4.15 2.73
CA LEU A 308 -25.82 -3.18 2.66
C LEU A 308 -25.05 -3.06 3.98
N SER A 309 -25.73 -3.22 5.11
CA SER A 309 -25.08 -3.21 6.43
C SER A 309 -24.21 -4.45 6.65
N ILE A 310 -24.67 -5.63 6.19
CA ILE A 310 -23.89 -6.87 6.20
C ILE A 310 -22.64 -6.72 5.33
N LEU A 311 -22.77 -6.20 4.10
CA LEU A 311 -21.61 -5.98 3.23
C LEU A 311 -20.60 -5.01 3.86
N LYS A 312 -21.06 -3.90 4.45
CA LYS A 312 -20.18 -2.94 5.16
C LYS A 312 -19.42 -3.61 6.31
N ALA A 313 -20.08 -4.45 7.10
CA ALA A 313 -19.45 -5.19 8.18
C ALA A 313 -18.40 -6.18 7.66
N LEU A 314 -18.73 -6.96 6.61
CA LEU A 314 -17.80 -7.91 6.00
C LEU A 314 -16.58 -7.22 5.39
N ILE A 315 -16.76 -6.10 4.68
CA ILE A 315 -15.66 -5.29 4.11
C ILE A 315 -14.67 -4.92 5.21
N LYS A 316 -15.18 -4.36 6.33
CA LYS A 316 -14.36 -3.96 7.47
C LYS A 316 -13.63 -5.15 8.08
N LEU A 317 -14.36 -6.21 8.42
CA LEU A 317 -13.81 -7.37 9.11
C LEU A 317 -12.77 -8.14 8.28
N TYR A 318 -12.97 -8.24 6.96
CA TYR A 318 -11.97 -8.84 6.08
C TYR A 318 -10.74 -7.95 5.93
N PHE A 319 -10.91 -6.64 5.82
CA PHE A 319 -9.78 -5.71 5.71
C PHE A 319 -8.90 -5.73 6.97
N GLU A 320 -9.53 -5.74 8.15
CA GLU A 320 -8.83 -5.80 9.46
C GLU A 320 -8.03 -7.10 9.67
N GLN A 321 -8.36 -8.19 8.96
CA GLN A 321 -7.61 -9.46 8.99
C GLN A 321 -6.73 -9.68 7.75
N ASP A 322 -6.32 -8.60 7.06
CA ASP A 322 -5.48 -8.64 5.86
C ASP A 322 -6.07 -9.49 4.71
N LYS A 323 -7.39 -9.75 4.72
CA LYS A 323 -8.11 -10.43 3.63
C LYS A 323 -8.54 -9.42 2.57
N TYR A 324 -7.57 -8.69 2.04
CA TYR A 324 -7.75 -7.55 1.13
C TYR A 324 -8.56 -7.89 -0.11
N LEU A 325 -8.26 -9.00 -0.79
CA LEU A 325 -9.02 -9.44 -1.98
C LEU A 325 -10.51 -9.68 -1.66
N LYS A 326 -10.81 -10.37 -0.54
CA LYS A 326 -12.21 -10.59 -0.14
C LYS A 326 -12.91 -9.28 0.19
N SER A 327 -12.23 -8.36 0.86
CA SER A 327 -12.75 -7.03 1.17
C SER A 327 -13.06 -6.25 -0.13
N ALA A 328 -12.13 -6.24 -1.08
CA ALA A 328 -12.29 -5.57 -2.38
C ALA A 328 -13.47 -6.14 -3.20
N ILE A 329 -13.61 -7.47 -3.26
CA ILE A 329 -14.73 -8.13 -3.97
C ILE A 329 -16.08 -7.72 -3.37
N ILE A 330 -16.20 -7.74 -2.04
CA ILE A 330 -17.46 -7.36 -1.35
C ILE A 330 -17.73 -5.86 -1.47
N LYS A 331 -16.67 -5.03 -1.53
CA LYS A 331 -16.78 -3.59 -1.79
C LYS A 331 -17.36 -3.31 -3.17
N GLU A 332 -16.90 -4.01 -4.20
CA GLU A 332 -17.43 -3.87 -5.57
C GLU A 332 -18.85 -4.44 -5.71
N GLU A 333 -19.17 -5.55 -5.04
CA GLU A 333 -20.55 -6.04 -4.93
C GLU A 333 -21.47 -4.99 -4.29
N LYS A 334 -21.04 -4.37 -3.19
CA LYS A 334 -21.78 -3.29 -2.55
C LYS A 334 -22.04 -2.13 -3.53
N PHE A 335 -21.03 -1.71 -4.29
CA PHE A 335 -21.20 -0.64 -5.28
C PHE A 335 -22.16 -1.04 -6.40
N LYS A 336 -22.10 -2.28 -6.87
CA LYS A 336 -23.04 -2.83 -7.86
C LYS A 336 -24.48 -2.81 -7.35
N ILE A 337 -24.70 -3.21 -6.10
CA ILE A 337 -26.02 -3.19 -5.46
C ILE A 337 -26.50 -1.76 -5.24
N GLU A 338 -25.66 -0.87 -4.70
CA GLU A 338 -26.00 0.56 -4.58
C GLU A 338 -26.39 1.17 -5.93
N TYR A 339 -25.70 0.78 -7.01
CA TYR A 339 -26.03 1.22 -8.36
C TYR A 339 -27.37 0.67 -8.85
N GLN A 340 -27.61 -0.64 -8.69
CA GLN A 340 -28.84 -1.31 -9.12
C GLN A 340 -30.10 -0.70 -8.46
N TYR A 341 -30.03 -0.40 -7.15
CA TYR A 341 -31.14 0.24 -6.43
C TYR A 341 -31.10 1.77 -6.49
N GLY A 342 -30.18 2.35 -7.26
CA GLY A 342 -30.16 3.78 -7.51
C GLY A 342 -29.65 4.65 -6.37
N LEU A 343 -28.96 4.08 -5.39
CA LEU A 343 -28.29 4.81 -4.31
C LEU A 343 -26.93 5.39 -4.76
N ARG A 344 -26.41 4.94 -5.90
CA ARG A 344 -25.16 5.40 -6.50
C ARG A 344 -25.42 6.07 -7.86
N ALA A 345 -24.99 7.32 -7.99
CA ALA A 345 -25.16 8.12 -9.19
C ALA A 345 -24.00 7.95 -10.19
N PHE A 346 -22.81 7.62 -9.69
CA PHE A 346 -21.58 7.55 -10.46
C PHE A 346 -20.85 6.23 -10.22
N VAL A 347 -20.51 5.55 -11.31
CA VAL A 347 -19.91 4.20 -11.31
C VAL A 347 -18.38 4.27 -11.26
N GLY A 348 -17.77 5.35 -11.76
CA GLY A 348 -16.32 5.53 -11.85
C GLY A 348 -15.77 5.06 -13.20
N ILE A 349 -14.69 4.26 -13.19
CA ILE A 349 -14.03 3.79 -14.43
C ILE A 349 -14.66 2.52 -15.02
N ASN A 350 -15.49 1.81 -14.24
CA ASN A 350 -16.16 0.61 -14.73
C ASN A 350 -17.15 0.95 -15.85
N GLN A 351 -17.20 0.08 -16.86
CA GLN A 351 -18.17 0.20 -17.94
C GLN A 351 -19.59 0.10 -17.38
N LEU A 352 -20.50 0.93 -17.90
CA LEU A 352 -21.91 0.84 -17.52
C LEU A 352 -22.44 -0.55 -17.88
N GLN A 353 -23.18 -1.15 -16.96
CA GLN A 353 -23.83 -2.44 -17.17
C GLN A 353 -25.34 -2.22 -17.25
N PRO A 354 -26.05 -2.99 -18.09
CA PRO A 354 -27.51 -2.99 -18.07
C PRO A 354 -28.03 -3.25 -16.65
N GLN A 355 -29.04 -2.48 -16.24
CA GLN A 355 -29.70 -2.68 -14.94
C GLN A 355 -30.75 -3.79 -15.07
N GLN A 356 -31.06 -4.46 -13.96
CA GLN A 356 -32.14 -5.46 -13.90
C GLN A 356 -33.19 -5.01 -12.89
N ASN A 357 -34.44 -5.03 -13.30
CA ASN A 357 -35.59 -4.85 -12.41
C ASN A 357 -35.90 -6.15 -11.64
N TYR A 358 -36.78 -6.05 -10.64
CA TYR A 358 -37.33 -7.17 -9.86
C TYR A 358 -37.84 -8.35 -10.72
N ASP A 359 -38.36 -8.08 -11.93
CA ASP A 359 -38.83 -9.09 -12.88
C ASP A 359 -37.73 -9.64 -13.82
N ASN A 360 -36.44 -9.44 -13.50
CA ASN A 360 -35.28 -9.73 -14.36
C ASN A 360 -35.32 -9.07 -15.75
N GLN A 361 -36.13 -8.02 -15.92
CA GLN A 361 -36.17 -7.24 -17.15
C GLN A 361 -34.95 -6.33 -17.22
N VAL A 362 -34.28 -6.35 -18.37
CA VAL A 362 -33.13 -5.50 -18.65
C VAL A 362 -33.59 -4.06 -18.87
N ILE A 363 -33.01 -3.13 -18.12
CA ILE A 363 -33.25 -1.70 -18.21
C ILE A 363 -31.96 -1.01 -18.66
N ILE A 364 -32.14 0.00 -19.49
CA ILE A 364 -31.07 0.88 -19.92
C ILE A 364 -30.62 1.75 -18.72
N PRO A 365 -29.31 1.86 -18.47
CA PRO A 365 -28.77 2.72 -17.42
C PRO A 365 -29.29 4.15 -17.46
N ARG A 366 -29.47 4.72 -16.27
CA ARG A 366 -29.92 6.11 -16.09
C ARG A 366 -28.98 7.10 -16.74
N GLU A 367 -27.68 6.83 -16.68
CA GLU A 367 -26.65 7.62 -17.35
C GLU A 367 -26.87 7.69 -18.86
N ILE A 368 -27.29 6.59 -19.49
CA ILE A 368 -27.59 6.58 -20.93
C ILE A 368 -28.86 7.40 -21.21
N GLU A 369 -29.89 7.27 -20.37
CA GLU A 369 -31.15 8.01 -20.50
C GLU A 369 -30.96 9.54 -20.38
N VAL A 370 -30.16 10.01 -19.40
CA VAL A 370 -30.06 11.46 -19.11
C VAL A 370 -28.97 12.19 -19.88
N SER A 371 -28.02 11.48 -20.49
CA SER A 371 -26.85 12.08 -21.15
C SER A 371 -27.02 12.40 -22.63
N GLY A 372 -28.20 12.17 -23.19
CA GLY A 372 -28.43 12.25 -24.64
C GLY A 372 -27.96 11.00 -25.41
N ARG A 373 -27.24 10.08 -24.76
CA ARG A 373 -26.85 8.79 -25.32
C ARG A 373 -28.04 7.91 -25.71
N ARG A 374 -29.22 8.14 -25.13
CA ARG A 374 -30.46 7.49 -25.57
C ARG A 374 -30.79 7.80 -27.03
N GLU A 375 -30.58 9.03 -27.47
CA GLU A 375 -30.76 9.42 -28.87
C GLU A 375 -29.73 8.72 -29.75
N ASP A 376 -28.47 8.62 -29.28
CA ASP A 376 -27.43 7.85 -29.98
C ASP A 376 -27.82 6.39 -30.18
N VAL A 377 -28.34 5.74 -29.14
CA VAL A 377 -28.85 4.36 -29.23
C VAL A 377 -29.97 4.27 -30.27
N ASN A 378 -30.96 5.16 -30.22
CA ASN A 378 -32.10 5.14 -31.14
C ASN A 378 -31.65 5.35 -32.60
N ASN A 379 -30.71 6.27 -32.83
CA ASN A 379 -30.13 6.52 -34.13
C ASN A 379 -29.37 5.29 -34.65
N LEU A 380 -28.56 4.63 -33.80
CA LEU A 380 -27.85 3.42 -34.16
C LEU A 380 -28.81 2.27 -34.48
N VAL A 381 -29.87 2.07 -33.70
CA VAL A 381 -30.92 1.08 -33.97
C VAL A 381 -31.57 1.35 -35.33
N ALA A 382 -31.91 2.61 -35.64
CA ALA A 382 -32.45 2.98 -36.95
C ALA A 382 -31.48 2.66 -38.10
N ARG A 383 -30.18 2.93 -37.92
CA ARG A 383 -29.14 2.57 -38.90
C ARG A 383 -29.01 1.05 -39.09
N ILE A 384 -29.08 0.28 -38.00
CA ILE A 384 -29.02 -1.18 -38.04
C ILE A 384 -30.25 -1.78 -38.74
N LYS A 385 -31.43 -1.17 -38.63
CA LYS A 385 -32.64 -1.61 -39.35
C LYS A 385 -32.65 -1.23 -40.84
N SER A 386 -31.89 -0.20 -41.24
CA SER A 386 -31.80 0.23 -42.64
C SER A 386 -31.14 -0.83 -43.54
N LYS A 387 -31.67 -1.12 -44.73
CA LYS A 387 -31.07 -2.10 -45.65
C LYS A 387 -29.72 -1.65 -46.23
N ASP A 388 -29.49 -0.34 -46.31
CA ASP A 388 -28.36 0.25 -47.02
C ASP A 388 -27.11 0.44 -46.15
N GLN A 389 -27.18 0.14 -44.85
CA GLN A 389 -26.07 0.31 -43.90
C GLN A 389 -25.60 -1.04 -43.38
N LYS A 390 -24.55 -1.58 -44.00
CA LYS A 390 -23.95 -2.87 -43.62
C LYS A 390 -22.85 -2.75 -42.58
N LEU A 391 -22.09 -1.65 -42.63
CA LEU A 391 -21.00 -1.34 -41.71
C LEU A 391 -21.31 -0.04 -40.98
N ILE A 392 -21.17 -0.05 -39.66
CA ILE A 392 -21.24 1.15 -38.82
C ILE A 392 -19.94 1.23 -38.02
N VAL A 393 -19.25 2.35 -38.08
CA VAL A 393 -18.05 2.61 -37.29
C VAL A 393 -18.37 3.68 -36.26
N ILE A 394 -18.50 3.27 -35.01
CA ILE A 394 -18.62 4.17 -33.86
C ILE A 394 -17.22 4.66 -33.52
N TYR A 395 -17.00 5.97 -33.51
CA TYR A 395 -15.70 6.55 -33.20
C TYR A 395 -15.77 7.76 -32.27
N GLY A 396 -14.66 8.01 -31.58
CA GLY A 396 -14.50 9.14 -30.66
C GLY A 396 -13.28 8.96 -29.78
N ALA A 397 -12.96 9.96 -28.96
CA ALA A 397 -11.80 9.92 -28.07
C ALA A 397 -11.88 8.75 -27.05
N SER A 398 -10.76 8.45 -26.40
CA SER A 398 -10.73 7.47 -25.30
C SER A 398 -11.60 8.00 -24.14
N GLY A 399 -12.53 7.20 -23.62
CA GLY A 399 -13.33 7.57 -22.44
C GLY A 399 -14.64 8.31 -22.69
N VAL A 400 -15.01 8.55 -23.95
CA VAL A 400 -16.29 9.17 -24.33
C VAL A 400 -17.53 8.27 -24.09
N GLY A 401 -17.30 7.01 -23.70
CA GLY A 401 -18.37 6.06 -23.36
C GLY A 401 -18.83 5.14 -24.51
N LYS A 402 -17.99 4.89 -25.53
CA LYS A 402 -18.33 3.98 -26.65
C LYS A 402 -18.74 2.58 -26.20
N SER A 403 -17.92 1.93 -25.38
CA SER A 403 -18.19 0.59 -24.82
C SER A 403 -19.46 0.58 -23.96
N SER A 404 -19.66 1.62 -23.14
CA SER A 404 -20.89 1.77 -22.34
C SER A 404 -22.14 1.94 -23.22
N LEU A 405 -22.05 2.72 -24.30
CA LEU A 405 -23.14 2.89 -25.26
C LEU A 405 -23.51 1.56 -25.93
N LEU A 406 -22.51 0.77 -26.32
CA LEU A 406 -22.71 -0.54 -26.95
C LEU A 406 -23.30 -1.56 -25.98
N ASN A 407 -22.62 -1.78 -24.84
CA ASN A 407 -22.93 -2.88 -23.92
C ASN A 407 -24.13 -2.61 -23.02
N ALA A 408 -24.35 -1.34 -22.64
CA ALA A 408 -25.40 -0.95 -21.70
C ALA A 408 -26.61 -0.28 -22.38
N GLY A 409 -26.43 0.27 -23.58
CA GLY A 409 -27.49 0.92 -24.35
C GLY A 409 -27.98 0.08 -25.52
N LEU A 410 -27.13 -0.08 -26.54
CA LEU A 410 -27.49 -0.64 -27.84
C LEU A 410 -27.88 -2.13 -27.76
N ILE A 411 -27.02 -2.98 -27.21
CA ILE A 411 -27.26 -4.43 -27.13
C ILE A 411 -28.54 -4.73 -26.35
N PRO A 412 -28.76 -4.18 -25.14
CA PRO A 412 -30.02 -4.35 -24.42
C PRO A 412 -31.26 -3.89 -25.20
N THR A 413 -31.17 -2.76 -25.89
CA THR A 413 -32.29 -2.23 -26.69
C THR A 413 -32.67 -3.16 -27.83
N LEU A 414 -31.69 -3.70 -28.55
CA LEU A 414 -31.92 -4.63 -29.66
C LEU A 414 -32.58 -5.92 -29.16
N LEU A 415 -32.07 -6.51 -28.08
CA LEU A 415 -32.63 -7.74 -27.49
C LEU A 415 -34.07 -7.55 -26.98
N ALA A 416 -34.39 -6.36 -26.48
CA ALA A 416 -35.76 -6.04 -26.05
C ALA A 416 -36.73 -5.89 -27.24
N GLU A 417 -36.28 -5.34 -28.37
CA GLU A 417 -37.11 -5.14 -29.56
C GLU A 417 -37.41 -6.43 -30.35
N GLU A 418 -36.55 -7.45 -30.30
CA GLU A 418 -36.81 -8.76 -30.91
C GLU A 418 -38.13 -9.40 -30.43
N SER A 419 -38.62 -9.01 -29.25
CA SER A 419 -39.89 -9.48 -28.72
C SER A 419 -41.14 -8.89 -29.42
N LYS A 420 -40.98 -7.87 -30.28
CA LYS A 420 -42.09 -7.09 -30.87
C LYS A 420 -42.14 -7.08 -32.41
N ASP A 421 -41.01 -7.25 -33.11
CA ASP A 421 -40.91 -7.23 -34.58
C ASP A 421 -40.58 -8.62 -35.17
N ASN A 422 -41.10 -8.94 -36.36
CA ASN A 422 -40.89 -10.23 -37.06
C ASN A 422 -39.47 -10.43 -37.67
N GLN A 423 -38.54 -9.50 -37.45
CA GLN A 423 -37.14 -9.62 -37.89
C GLN A 423 -36.21 -9.60 -36.66
N ALA A 424 -35.81 -10.78 -36.20
CA ALA A 424 -34.92 -10.93 -35.05
C ALA A 424 -33.51 -10.40 -35.39
N ILE A 425 -32.95 -9.52 -34.55
CA ILE A 425 -31.59 -8.99 -34.63
C ILE A 425 -30.77 -9.60 -33.50
N LEU A 426 -29.88 -10.53 -33.85
CA LEU A 426 -29.00 -11.21 -32.91
C LEU A 426 -27.66 -10.45 -32.78
N PRO A 427 -27.43 -9.68 -31.69
CA PRO A 427 -26.13 -9.09 -31.43
C PRO A 427 -25.12 -10.16 -31.01
N ILE A 428 -23.96 -10.17 -31.67
CA ILE A 428 -22.83 -11.06 -31.40
C ILE A 428 -21.67 -10.15 -30.99
N PRO A 429 -21.55 -9.79 -29.70
CA PRO A 429 -20.40 -9.03 -29.21
C PRO A 429 -19.16 -9.91 -29.27
N LEU A 430 -18.25 -9.54 -30.15
CA LEU A 430 -16.92 -10.12 -30.24
C LEU A 430 -16.04 -9.31 -29.32
N ARG A 431 -15.76 -9.85 -28.13
CA ARG A 431 -14.74 -9.25 -27.28
C ARG A 431 -13.41 -9.46 -27.96
N VAL A 432 -12.81 -8.35 -28.40
CA VAL A 432 -11.55 -8.27 -29.15
C VAL A 432 -10.34 -8.69 -28.30
N TYR A 433 -10.53 -9.50 -27.27
CA TYR A 433 -9.52 -9.75 -26.27
C TYR A 433 -9.18 -11.22 -26.09
N SER A 434 -9.97 -12.15 -26.63
CA SER A 434 -9.82 -13.57 -26.28
C SER A 434 -9.19 -14.46 -27.34
N ASP A 435 -9.26 -14.18 -28.65
CA ASP A 435 -8.75 -15.17 -29.63
C ASP A 435 -7.61 -14.66 -30.52
N TRP A 436 -7.66 -13.41 -31.03
CA TRP A 436 -6.55 -12.82 -31.79
C TRP A 436 -5.43 -12.23 -30.92
N ILE A 437 -5.70 -11.92 -29.65
CA ILE A 437 -4.66 -11.50 -28.69
C ILE A 437 -3.84 -12.72 -28.26
N ARG A 438 -4.49 -13.88 -28.10
CA ARG A 438 -3.82 -15.15 -27.74
C ARG A 438 -2.78 -15.58 -28.76
N ASN A 439 -2.99 -15.30 -30.04
CA ASN A 439 -2.01 -15.58 -31.07
C ASN A 439 -2.14 -14.62 -32.25
N SER A 440 -1.06 -13.89 -32.54
CA SER A 440 -0.96 -13.01 -33.72
C SER A 440 -0.90 -13.77 -35.06
N ASP A 441 -0.80 -15.10 -35.03
CA ASP A 441 -0.88 -15.97 -36.21
C ASP A 441 -2.35 -16.17 -36.63
N PRO A 442 -2.76 -15.59 -37.77
CA PRO A 442 -4.15 -15.67 -38.24
C PRO A 442 -4.60 -17.09 -38.58
N THR A 443 -3.68 -18.04 -38.79
CA THR A 443 -4.03 -19.44 -39.09
C THR A 443 -4.72 -20.15 -37.93
N THR A 444 -4.59 -19.62 -36.72
CA THR A 444 -5.26 -20.15 -35.52
C THR A 444 -6.65 -19.59 -35.31
N TRP A 445 -7.01 -18.54 -36.05
CA TRP A 445 -8.33 -17.92 -35.96
C TRP A 445 -9.26 -18.75 -36.84
N ASN A 446 -10.24 -19.44 -36.25
CA ASN A 446 -11.20 -20.31 -36.95
C ASN A 446 -12.20 -19.52 -37.83
N LEU A 447 -11.72 -18.49 -38.55
CA LEU A 447 -12.50 -17.54 -39.35
C LEU A 447 -13.31 -18.25 -40.44
N GLU A 448 -12.72 -19.22 -41.13
CA GLU A 448 -13.43 -19.98 -42.19
C GLU A 448 -14.61 -20.76 -41.60
N TYR A 449 -14.42 -21.43 -40.46
CA TYR A 449 -15.49 -22.15 -39.79
C TYR A 449 -16.63 -21.22 -39.34
N VAL A 450 -16.28 -20.04 -38.79
CA VAL A 450 -17.27 -19.02 -38.40
C VAL A 450 -18.02 -18.52 -39.63
N LEU A 451 -17.31 -18.23 -40.72
CA LEU A 451 -17.91 -17.75 -41.95
C LEU A 451 -18.83 -18.79 -42.61
N GLU A 452 -18.42 -20.06 -42.66
CA GLU A 452 -19.28 -21.16 -43.11
C GLU A 452 -20.53 -21.28 -42.25
N THR A 453 -20.40 -21.10 -40.94
CA THR A 453 -21.54 -21.11 -40.00
C THR A 453 -22.50 -19.96 -40.27
N LEU A 454 -21.98 -18.75 -40.50
CA LEU A 454 -22.78 -17.59 -40.89
C LEU A 454 -23.47 -17.79 -42.26
N ARG A 455 -22.77 -18.39 -43.24
CA ARG A 455 -23.32 -18.74 -44.56
C ARG A 455 -24.45 -19.75 -44.45
N LYS A 456 -24.30 -20.83 -43.68
CA LYS A 456 -25.35 -21.83 -43.42
C LYS A 456 -26.59 -21.20 -42.78
N ASN A 457 -26.38 -20.28 -41.85
CA ASN A 457 -27.47 -19.60 -41.13
C ASN A 457 -28.06 -18.40 -41.90
N ASN A 458 -27.52 -18.02 -43.06
CA ASN A 458 -27.99 -16.89 -43.89
C ASN A 458 -29.43 -17.07 -44.43
N GLN A 459 -29.95 -18.30 -44.43
CA GLN A 459 -31.32 -18.61 -44.87
C GLN A 459 -32.40 -18.40 -43.78
N GLN A 460 -32.02 -18.20 -42.52
CA GLN A 460 -32.95 -17.89 -41.43
C GLN A 460 -33.25 -16.38 -41.41
N ASN A 461 -34.50 -15.98 -41.10
CA ASN A 461 -35.02 -14.59 -41.06
C ASN A 461 -34.34 -13.65 -40.03
N ASN A 462 -33.18 -14.03 -39.48
CA ASN A 462 -32.52 -13.32 -38.40
C ASN A 462 -31.30 -12.56 -38.91
N LEU A 463 -31.22 -11.27 -38.59
CA LEU A 463 -30.08 -10.41 -38.84
C LEU A 463 -29.01 -10.65 -37.77
N LYS A 464 -27.79 -11.02 -38.15
CA LYS A 464 -26.65 -11.20 -37.24
C LYS A 464 -25.85 -9.91 -37.22
N LEU A 465 -25.65 -9.34 -36.05
CA LEU A 465 -24.91 -8.09 -35.86
C LEU A 465 -23.59 -8.39 -35.15
N LEU A 466 -22.48 -8.43 -35.88
CA LEU A 466 -21.14 -8.58 -35.30
C LEU A 466 -20.72 -7.25 -34.69
N ILE A 467 -20.41 -7.22 -33.39
CA ILE A 467 -20.00 -6.00 -32.68
C ILE A 467 -18.57 -6.19 -32.19
N LEU A 468 -17.62 -5.45 -32.77
CA LEU A 468 -16.22 -5.46 -32.39
C LEU A 468 -15.93 -4.18 -31.59
N ASP A 469 -15.91 -4.30 -30.26
CA ASP A 469 -15.59 -3.18 -29.38
C ASP A 469 -14.08 -3.03 -29.17
N GLN A 470 -13.57 -1.80 -29.09
CA GLN A 470 -12.14 -1.50 -28.96
C GLN A 470 -11.29 -2.15 -30.07
N PHE A 471 -11.74 -2.01 -31.33
CA PHE A 471 -11.09 -2.60 -32.49
C PHE A 471 -9.64 -2.12 -32.67
N GLU A 472 -9.26 -0.99 -32.05
CA GLU A 472 -7.91 -0.47 -32.08
C GLU A 472 -6.85 -1.42 -31.48
N GLU A 473 -7.22 -2.31 -30.56
CA GLU A 473 -6.27 -3.24 -29.93
C GLU A 473 -5.72 -4.26 -30.92
N LEU A 474 -6.45 -4.55 -32.00
CA LEU A 474 -5.94 -5.35 -33.11
C LEU A 474 -4.64 -4.78 -33.66
N PHE A 475 -4.50 -3.46 -33.74
CA PHE A 475 -3.33 -2.82 -34.35
C PHE A 475 -2.10 -2.90 -33.45
N SER A 476 -2.31 -2.96 -32.12
CA SER A 476 -1.26 -3.20 -31.14
C SER A 476 -0.73 -4.63 -31.21
N VAL A 477 -1.64 -5.61 -31.31
CA VAL A 477 -1.30 -7.04 -31.33
C VAL A 477 -0.77 -7.49 -32.69
N CYS A 478 -1.36 -6.98 -33.77
CA CYS A 478 -1.02 -7.30 -35.15
C CYS A 478 -0.45 -6.05 -35.84
N PRO A 479 0.81 -5.65 -35.57
CA PRO A 479 1.39 -4.41 -36.09
C PRO A 479 1.65 -4.48 -37.60
N LYS A 480 1.77 -5.68 -38.19
CA LYS A 480 2.02 -5.85 -39.62
C LYS A 480 0.73 -6.10 -40.40
N ILE A 481 0.62 -5.51 -41.59
CA ILE A 481 -0.54 -5.65 -42.47
C ILE A 481 -0.89 -7.10 -42.79
N ASN A 482 0.12 -7.97 -43.00
CA ASN A 482 -0.08 -9.38 -43.32
C ASN A 482 -0.77 -10.16 -42.19
N GLN A 483 -0.65 -9.70 -40.93
CA GLN A 483 -1.34 -10.30 -39.79
C GLN A 483 -2.82 -9.86 -39.73
N ARG A 484 -3.13 -8.65 -40.22
CA ARG A 484 -4.49 -8.09 -40.22
C ARG A 484 -5.33 -8.52 -41.43
N LEU A 485 -4.66 -8.75 -42.56
CA LEU A 485 -5.32 -9.04 -43.85
C LEU A 485 -6.35 -10.19 -43.78
N PRO A 486 -6.09 -11.33 -43.10
CA PRO A 486 -7.09 -12.41 -43.01
C PRO A 486 -8.39 -11.98 -42.31
N LEU A 487 -8.28 -11.13 -41.28
CA LEU A 487 -9.46 -10.59 -40.60
C LEU A 487 -10.21 -9.57 -41.48
N TYR A 488 -9.48 -8.72 -42.20
CA TYR A 488 -10.08 -7.81 -43.18
C TYR A 488 -10.86 -8.56 -44.25
N GLN A 489 -10.31 -9.65 -44.77
CA GLN A 489 -10.97 -10.53 -45.74
C GLN A 489 -12.21 -11.19 -45.13
N PHE A 490 -12.10 -11.75 -43.92
CA PHE A 490 -13.22 -12.34 -43.21
C PHE A 490 -14.37 -11.35 -42.99
N LEU A 491 -14.10 -10.14 -42.51
CA LEU A 491 -15.12 -9.12 -42.28
C LEU A 491 -15.73 -8.63 -43.60
N HIS A 492 -14.91 -8.49 -44.64
CA HIS A 492 -15.39 -8.18 -45.99
C HIS A 492 -16.36 -9.27 -46.49
N GLU A 493 -15.98 -10.55 -46.38
CA GLU A 493 -16.84 -11.67 -46.78
C GLU A 493 -18.13 -11.73 -45.94
N CYS A 494 -18.06 -11.46 -44.63
CA CYS A 494 -19.25 -11.32 -43.78
C CYS A 494 -20.20 -10.24 -44.32
N LEU A 495 -19.70 -9.08 -44.71
CA LEU A 495 -20.50 -7.96 -45.23
C LEU A 495 -21.14 -8.26 -46.61
N THR A 496 -20.67 -9.27 -47.34
CA THR A 496 -21.34 -9.72 -48.57
C THR A 496 -22.68 -10.42 -48.28
N LEU A 497 -22.86 -10.95 -47.06
CA LEU A 497 -24.09 -11.61 -46.63
C LEU A 497 -25.13 -10.59 -46.19
N ASN A 498 -26.31 -10.58 -46.83
CA ASN A 498 -27.39 -9.64 -46.49
C ASN A 498 -27.96 -9.84 -45.06
N SER A 499 -27.80 -11.04 -44.47
CA SER A 499 -28.20 -11.29 -43.09
C SER A 499 -27.15 -10.86 -42.06
N VAL A 500 -26.03 -10.27 -42.46
CA VAL A 500 -24.92 -9.91 -41.55
C VAL A 500 -24.60 -8.44 -41.64
N LYS A 501 -24.40 -7.82 -40.48
CA LYS A 501 -23.91 -6.45 -40.33
C LYS A 501 -22.77 -6.40 -39.34
N VAL A 502 -21.94 -5.37 -39.46
CA VAL A 502 -20.77 -5.18 -38.60
C VAL A 502 -20.81 -3.80 -37.95
N ILE A 503 -20.54 -3.76 -36.65
CA ILE A 503 -20.22 -2.55 -35.90
C ILE A 503 -18.77 -2.62 -35.44
N LEU A 504 -18.00 -1.58 -35.74
CA LEU A 504 -16.67 -1.36 -35.18
C LEU A 504 -16.72 -0.19 -34.21
N SER A 505 -16.12 -0.34 -33.03
CA SER A 505 -15.83 0.75 -32.10
C SER A 505 -14.35 1.09 -32.19
N LEU A 506 -14.02 2.35 -32.47
CA LEU A 506 -12.64 2.80 -32.68
C LEU A 506 -12.34 4.13 -31.99
N GLN A 507 -11.08 4.33 -31.63
CA GLN A 507 -10.57 5.66 -31.32
C GLN A 507 -10.32 6.48 -32.60
N THR A 508 -10.51 7.81 -32.52
CA THR A 508 -10.37 8.72 -33.66
C THR A 508 -9.03 8.56 -34.38
N ASP A 509 -7.94 8.39 -33.62
CA ASP A 509 -6.57 8.29 -34.17
C ASP A 509 -6.35 7.03 -35.01
N TYR A 510 -7.22 6.03 -34.88
CA TYR A 510 -7.15 4.74 -35.59
C TYR A 510 -8.04 4.66 -36.83
N LEU A 511 -8.80 5.72 -37.15
CA LEU A 511 -9.66 5.74 -38.35
C LEU A 511 -8.89 5.51 -39.65
N HIS A 512 -7.61 5.89 -39.71
CA HIS A 512 -6.77 5.70 -40.89
C HIS A 512 -6.60 4.22 -41.29
N TYR A 513 -6.75 3.28 -40.35
CA TYR A 513 -6.73 1.84 -40.65
C TYR A 513 -7.94 1.40 -41.48
N LEU A 514 -9.03 2.15 -41.49
CA LEU A 514 -10.16 1.85 -42.38
C LEU A 514 -9.80 2.09 -43.86
N LEU A 515 -8.94 3.08 -44.14
CA LEU A 515 -8.39 3.29 -45.49
C LEU A 515 -7.38 2.21 -45.88
N GLU A 516 -6.69 1.61 -44.90
CA GLU A 516 -5.89 0.40 -45.13
C GLU A 516 -6.81 -0.75 -45.53
N TRP A 517 -7.86 -1.02 -44.76
CA TRP A 517 -8.84 -2.06 -45.07
C TRP A 517 -9.44 -1.88 -46.47
N GLU A 518 -9.87 -0.66 -46.82
CA GLU A 518 -10.37 -0.32 -48.15
C GLU A 518 -9.39 -0.73 -49.26
N ARG A 519 -8.14 -0.27 -49.17
CA ARG A 519 -7.12 -0.55 -50.19
C ARG A 519 -6.79 -2.03 -50.35
N GLN A 520 -6.98 -2.83 -49.30
CA GLN A 520 -6.66 -4.26 -49.32
C GLN A 520 -7.82 -5.13 -49.80
N THR A 521 -9.08 -4.75 -49.54
CA THR A 521 -10.24 -5.60 -49.83
C THR A 521 -11.27 -4.99 -50.77
N ASN A 522 -11.16 -3.71 -51.16
CA ASN A 522 -12.19 -2.98 -51.90
C ASN A 522 -13.52 -2.97 -51.14
N LEU A 523 -13.48 -2.54 -49.87
CA LEU A 523 -14.59 -2.58 -48.92
C LEU A 523 -15.81 -1.77 -49.42
N GLU A 524 -15.59 -0.63 -50.08
CA GLU A 524 -16.63 0.23 -50.67
C GLU A 524 -17.54 -0.54 -51.63
N ALA A 525 -17.02 -1.53 -52.34
CA ALA A 525 -17.80 -2.36 -53.25
C ALA A 525 -18.87 -3.23 -52.54
N VAL A 526 -18.71 -3.48 -51.24
CA VAL A 526 -19.64 -4.30 -50.44
C VAL A 526 -20.55 -3.43 -49.56
N ILE A 527 -20.02 -2.32 -49.03
CA ILE A 527 -20.79 -1.41 -48.16
C ILE A 527 -21.57 -0.34 -48.93
N ASN A 528 -21.27 -0.10 -50.22
CA ASN A 528 -21.91 0.85 -51.12
C ASN A 528 -21.80 2.35 -50.72
N HIS A 529 -20.86 2.69 -49.85
CA HIS A 529 -20.58 4.07 -49.41
C HIS A 529 -19.07 4.25 -49.26
N GLU A 530 -18.58 5.48 -49.34
CA GLU A 530 -17.19 5.77 -48.99
C GLU A 530 -16.92 5.40 -47.52
N VAL A 531 -15.77 4.78 -47.25
CA VAL A 531 -15.48 4.20 -45.92
C VAL A 531 -15.49 5.24 -44.79
N LEU A 532 -15.07 6.47 -45.09
CA LEU A 532 -15.04 7.58 -44.12
C LEU A 532 -16.25 8.53 -44.21
N SER A 533 -17.29 8.15 -44.94
CA SER A 533 -18.51 8.95 -45.06
C SER A 533 -19.36 8.94 -43.78
N LYS A 534 -20.29 9.90 -43.66
CA LYS A 534 -21.25 9.97 -42.52
C LYS A 534 -22.23 8.80 -42.48
N GLN A 535 -22.35 8.06 -43.58
CA GLN A 535 -23.16 6.86 -43.71
C GLN A 535 -22.52 5.69 -42.94
N THR A 536 -21.20 5.59 -42.99
CA THR A 536 -20.40 4.57 -42.30
C THR A 536 -20.03 5.01 -40.89
N LEU A 537 -19.55 6.25 -40.73
CA LEU A 537 -19.07 6.76 -39.45
C LEU A 537 -20.20 7.28 -38.55
N TYR A 538 -20.11 7.00 -37.26
CA TYR A 538 -20.97 7.52 -36.19
C TYR A 538 -20.10 8.10 -35.07
N TYR A 539 -20.11 9.43 -34.92
CA TYR A 539 -19.27 10.11 -33.93
C TYR A 539 -19.94 10.15 -32.56
N ILE A 540 -19.15 9.86 -31.52
CA ILE A 540 -19.52 10.01 -30.12
C ILE A 540 -18.65 11.10 -29.51
N SER A 541 -19.27 12.22 -29.14
CA SER A 541 -18.60 13.40 -28.58
C SER A 541 -18.45 13.33 -27.07
N ASP A 542 -17.61 14.20 -26.50
CA ASP A 542 -17.68 14.58 -25.09
C ASP A 542 -18.96 15.38 -24.78
N PHE A 543 -19.22 15.63 -23.49
CA PHE A 543 -20.39 16.39 -23.06
C PHE A 543 -20.12 17.89 -23.09
N GLU A 544 -21.09 18.67 -23.56
CA GLU A 544 -21.06 20.13 -23.43
C GLU A 544 -21.30 20.55 -21.98
N LEU A 545 -20.86 21.76 -21.59
CA LEU A 545 -21.01 22.28 -20.22
C LEU A 545 -22.47 22.28 -19.74
N ASN A 546 -23.39 22.85 -20.53
CA ASN A 546 -24.82 22.92 -20.17
C ASN A 546 -25.42 21.52 -20.00
N LYS A 547 -25.06 20.59 -20.90
CA LYS A 547 -25.52 19.21 -20.83
C LYS A 547 -24.95 18.49 -19.62
N THR A 548 -23.69 18.76 -19.26
CA THR A 548 -23.04 18.19 -18.08
C THR A 548 -23.75 18.60 -16.80
N HIS A 549 -24.12 19.89 -16.68
CA HIS A 549 -24.91 20.37 -15.54
C HIS A 549 -26.23 19.58 -15.41
N GLU A 550 -26.98 19.41 -16.50
CA GLU A 550 -28.22 18.60 -16.50
C GLU A 550 -27.96 17.14 -16.11
N ILE A 551 -26.89 16.53 -16.63
CA ILE A 551 -26.52 15.14 -16.30
C ILE A 551 -26.26 15.00 -14.80
N ILE A 552 -25.40 15.84 -14.23
CA ILE A 552 -25.06 15.79 -12.80
C ILE A 552 -26.32 16.00 -11.96
N LYS A 553 -27.12 17.01 -12.30
CA LYS A 553 -28.38 17.30 -11.60
C LYS A 553 -29.31 16.10 -11.61
N ASN A 554 -29.61 15.54 -12.78
CA ASN A 554 -30.52 14.39 -12.89
C ASN A 554 -29.98 13.17 -12.15
N LEU A 555 -28.70 12.83 -12.30
CA LEU A 555 -28.10 11.67 -11.62
C LEU A 555 -28.13 11.82 -10.09
N THR A 556 -27.83 13.02 -9.58
CA THR A 556 -27.80 13.29 -8.14
C THR A 556 -29.19 13.40 -7.52
N GLU A 557 -30.19 13.92 -8.25
CA GLU A 557 -31.60 13.96 -7.82
C GLU A 557 -32.18 12.55 -7.73
N ILE A 558 -31.97 11.72 -8.76
CA ILE A 558 -32.47 10.34 -8.76
C ILE A 558 -31.83 9.54 -7.61
N ALA A 559 -30.53 9.74 -7.35
CA ALA A 559 -29.83 9.09 -6.24
C ALA A 559 -30.02 9.76 -4.87
N GLN A 560 -30.89 10.79 -4.80
CA GLN A 560 -31.21 11.54 -3.56
C GLN A 560 -29.98 12.05 -2.81
N LEU A 561 -28.95 12.48 -3.55
CA LEU A 561 -27.67 12.92 -2.96
C LEU A 561 -27.73 14.34 -2.40
N ASN A 562 -28.77 15.11 -2.75
CA ASN A 562 -29.00 16.48 -2.27
C ASN A 562 -27.79 17.40 -2.44
N TRP A 563 -27.20 17.41 -3.64
CA TRP A 563 -26.09 18.34 -3.96
C TRP A 563 -26.64 19.76 -4.16
N GLU A 564 -25.91 20.75 -3.63
CA GLU A 564 -26.21 22.16 -3.88
C GLU A 564 -26.08 22.50 -5.38
N ALA A 565 -26.98 23.33 -5.91
CA ALA A 565 -26.91 23.77 -7.31
C ALA A 565 -25.57 24.44 -7.63
N ASP A 566 -25.08 25.31 -6.74
CA ASP A 566 -23.78 25.98 -6.89
C ASP A 566 -22.60 25.00 -6.93
N LEU A 567 -22.70 23.84 -6.25
CA LEU A 567 -21.68 22.79 -6.35
C LEU A 567 -21.71 22.14 -7.73
N ILE A 568 -22.91 21.82 -8.24
CA ILE A 568 -23.08 21.21 -9.56
C ILE A 568 -22.51 22.13 -10.64
N ASP A 569 -22.84 23.42 -10.60
CA ASP A 569 -22.33 24.45 -11.50
C ASP A 569 -20.80 24.52 -11.46
N GLN A 570 -20.22 24.60 -10.26
CA GLN A 570 -18.77 24.69 -10.11
C GLN A 570 -18.06 23.43 -10.60
N VAL A 571 -18.59 22.23 -10.32
CA VAL A 571 -17.98 20.97 -10.77
C VAL A 571 -18.04 20.85 -12.29
N ALA A 572 -19.17 21.17 -12.92
CA ALA A 572 -19.29 21.16 -14.38
C ALA A 572 -18.33 22.16 -15.04
N LYS A 573 -18.18 23.35 -14.44
CA LYS A 573 -17.24 24.38 -14.89
C LYS A 573 -15.79 23.93 -14.76
N ASP A 574 -15.41 23.36 -13.61
CA ASP A 574 -14.04 22.89 -13.41
C ASP A 574 -13.69 21.74 -14.35
N LEU A 575 -14.64 20.82 -14.60
CA LEU A 575 -14.45 19.67 -15.50
C LEU A 575 -14.25 20.10 -16.96
N SER A 576 -14.83 21.23 -17.37
CA SER A 576 -14.76 21.74 -18.75
C SER A 576 -13.64 22.77 -18.97
N ALA A 577 -12.85 23.09 -17.94
CA ALA A 577 -11.93 24.23 -17.95
C ALA A 577 -10.83 24.15 -19.04
N ALA A 578 -10.45 22.94 -19.48
CA ALA A 578 -9.40 22.76 -20.48
C ALA A 578 -9.91 22.87 -21.92
N GLU A 579 -11.05 22.27 -22.23
CA GLU A 579 -11.51 22.04 -23.62
C GLU A 579 -12.93 22.56 -23.90
N ASN A 580 -13.58 23.23 -22.94
CA ASN A 580 -15.02 23.60 -22.95
C ASN A 580 -15.99 22.40 -23.08
N THR A 581 -15.46 21.18 -23.05
CA THR A 581 -16.20 19.91 -23.02
C THR A 581 -15.77 19.09 -21.82
N VAL A 582 -16.61 18.15 -21.41
CA VAL A 582 -16.38 17.29 -20.25
C VAL A 582 -16.27 15.84 -20.68
N HIS A 583 -15.14 15.22 -20.35
CA HIS A 583 -14.93 13.80 -20.58
C HIS A 583 -15.82 12.96 -19.66
N PRO A 584 -16.66 12.05 -20.21
CA PRO A 584 -17.57 11.23 -19.42
C PRO A 584 -16.86 10.40 -18.34
N ILE A 585 -15.69 9.84 -18.65
CA ILE A 585 -14.90 9.06 -17.69
C ILE A 585 -14.44 9.92 -16.48
N GLN A 586 -14.03 11.16 -16.74
CA GLN A 586 -13.58 12.07 -15.68
C GLN A 586 -14.76 12.48 -14.80
N LEU A 587 -15.92 12.78 -15.40
CA LEU A 587 -17.16 13.04 -14.68
C LEU A 587 -17.53 11.89 -13.75
N GLN A 588 -17.47 10.65 -14.23
CA GLN A 588 -17.77 9.46 -13.43
C GLN A 588 -16.80 9.28 -12.26
N VAL A 589 -15.50 9.49 -12.46
CA VAL A 589 -14.49 9.37 -11.40
C VAL A 589 -14.67 10.47 -10.34
N VAL A 590 -14.77 11.73 -10.77
CA VAL A 590 -14.94 12.87 -9.86
C VAL A 590 -16.27 12.78 -9.11
N GLY A 591 -17.35 12.45 -9.80
CA GLY A 591 -18.67 12.26 -9.21
C GLY A 591 -18.68 11.15 -8.16
N ARG A 592 -18.04 10.02 -8.45
CA ARG A 592 -17.89 8.90 -7.48
C ARG A 592 -17.14 9.35 -6.24
N GLN A 593 -16.04 10.09 -6.39
CA GLN A 593 -15.23 10.56 -5.25
C GLN A 593 -15.95 11.62 -4.40
N LEU A 594 -16.73 12.52 -5.02
CA LEU A 594 -17.58 13.46 -4.31
C LEU A 594 -18.64 12.74 -3.49
N GLN A 595 -19.31 11.76 -4.10
CA GLN A 595 -20.32 10.94 -3.43
C GLN A 595 -19.71 10.16 -2.25
N GLU A 596 -18.59 9.48 -2.45
CA GLU A 596 -17.91 8.69 -1.41
C GLU A 596 -17.37 9.56 -0.27
N ALA A 597 -16.87 10.77 -0.57
CA ALA A 597 -16.41 11.72 0.43
C ALA A 597 -17.55 12.46 1.15
N GLY A 598 -18.81 12.28 0.72
CA GLY A 598 -19.97 12.99 1.28
C GLY A 598 -19.93 14.50 1.02
N ILE A 599 -19.26 14.94 -0.04
CA ILE A 599 -19.16 16.36 -0.41
C ILE A 599 -20.43 16.73 -1.19
N ARG A 600 -21.30 17.51 -0.54
CA ARG A 600 -22.60 17.93 -1.09
C ARG A 600 -22.74 19.44 -1.26
N THR A 601 -21.77 20.21 -0.77
CA THR A 601 -21.82 21.68 -0.73
C THR A 601 -20.61 22.30 -1.40
N LEU A 602 -20.79 23.49 -1.98
CA LEU A 602 -19.70 24.23 -2.63
C LEU A 602 -18.59 24.56 -1.63
N LYS A 603 -18.96 24.90 -0.39
CA LYS A 603 -18.01 25.18 0.69
C LYS A 603 -17.11 23.97 1.01
N ALA A 604 -17.68 22.76 1.04
CA ALA A 604 -16.90 21.54 1.29
C ALA A 604 -15.97 21.21 0.11
N TYR A 605 -16.43 21.45 -1.11
CA TYR A 605 -15.61 21.31 -2.31
C TYR A 605 -14.41 22.26 -2.32
N HIS A 606 -14.59 23.54 -1.97
CA HIS A 606 -13.48 24.50 -1.86
C HIS A 606 -12.49 24.19 -0.73
N LYS A 607 -12.87 23.44 0.32
CA LYS A 607 -11.91 22.97 1.33
C LYS A 607 -10.87 22.00 0.77
N LEU A 608 -11.10 21.43 -0.42
CA LEU A 608 -10.09 20.66 -1.13
C LEU A 608 -8.95 21.56 -1.65
N GLY A 609 -9.07 22.88 -1.62
CA GLY A 609 -8.01 23.81 -2.01
C GLY A 609 -8.03 24.17 -3.51
N ASN A 610 -6.89 24.59 -4.04
CA ASN A 610 -6.82 25.29 -5.33
C ASN A 610 -7.11 24.42 -6.57
N ASN A 611 -6.95 23.10 -6.47
CA ASN A 611 -7.28 22.18 -7.56
C ASN A 611 -8.06 20.96 -7.03
N PRO A 612 -9.37 21.13 -6.76
CA PRO A 612 -10.20 20.07 -6.19
C PRO A 612 -10.28 18.83 -7.07
N LEU A 613 -10.40 19.00 -8.40
CA LEU A 613 -10.51 17.88 -9.35
C LEU A 613 -9.27 16.99 -9.32
N LYS A 614 -8.08 17.58 -9.33
CA LYS A 614 -6.83 16.82 -9.22
C LYS A 614 -6.78 16.02 -7.93
N LYS A 615 -7.15 16.63 -6.79
CA LYS A 615 -7.17 15.92 -5.50
C LYS A 615 -8.18 14.78 -5.46
N LEU A 616 -9.37 14.97 -6.01
CA LEU A 616 -10.37 13.90 -6.09
C LEU A 616 -9.87 12.75 -6.96
N THR A 617 -9.21 13.09 -8.07
CA THR A 617 -8.73 12.08 -9.01
C THR A 617 -7.53 11.29 -8.47
N ILE A 618 -6.59 11.94 -7.76
CA ILE A 618 -5.51 11.25 -7.04
C ILE A 618 -6.10 10.36 -5.94
N LYS A 619 -7.05 10.88 -5.16
CA LYS A 619 -7.72 10.12 -4.09
C LYS A 619 -8.43 8.86 -4.59
N PHE A 620 -8.96 8.89 -5.82
CA PHE A 620 -9.52 7.70 -6.45
C PHE A 620 -8.47 6.58 -6.57
N LEU A 621 -7.26 6.91 -7.04
CA LEU A 621 -6.17 5.95 -7.16
C LEU A 621 -5.64 5.52 -5.78
N ASP A 622 -5.47 6.46 -4.84
CA ASP A 622 -5.01 6.18 -3.47
C ASP A 622 -5.96 5.21 -2.74
N THR A 623 -7.27 5.33 -2.99
CA THR A 623 -8.25 4.44 -2.38
C THR A 623 -8.05 3.00 -2.85
N ALA A 624 -7.79 2.81 -4.15
CA ALA A 624 -7.54 1.48 -4.71
C ALA A 624 -6.19 0.90 -4.27
N ILE A 625 -5.16 1.74 -4.16
CA ILE A 625 -3.84 1.36 -3.62
C ILE A 625 -4.00 0.90 -2.17
N LYS A 626 -4.72 1.65 -1.34
CA LYS A 626 -4.99 1.30 0.07
C LYS A 626 -5.78 0.01 0.22
N ASP A 627 -6.68 -0.28 -0.71
CA ASP A 627 -7.44 -1.53 -0.70
C ASP A 627 -6.54 -2.76 -0.92
N CYS A 628 -5.31 -2.60 -1.43
CA CYS A 628 -4.30 -3.67 -1.51
C CYS A 628 -3.65 -3.98 -0.15
N GLY A 629 -3.85 -3.12 0.87
CA GLY A 629 -3.24 -3.24 2.19
C GLY A 629 -1.97 -2.40 2.35
N SER A 630 -1.70 -1.96 3.59
CA SER A 630 -0.61 -1.02 3.89
C SER A 630 0.77 -1.54 3.50
N LEU A 631 1.02 -2.84 3.65
CA LEU A 631 2.28 -3.49 3.26
C LEU A 631 2.47 -3.57 1.73
N ASN A 632 1.38 -3.47 0.96
CA ASN A 632 1.39 -3.62 -0.49
C ASN A 632 1.26 -2.29 -1.24
N GLU A 633 1.12 -1.15 -0.57
CA GLU A 633 0.90 0.14 -1.23
C GLU A 633 2.04 0.49 -2.19
N LYS A 634 3.30 0.33 -1.75
CA LYS A 634 4.50 0.54 -2.59
C LYS A 634 4.45 -0.37 -3.83
N THR A 635 4.16 -1.65 -3.64
CA THR A 635 4.04 -2.63 -4.73
C THR A 635 2.92 -2.26 -5.70
N ALA A 636 1.76 -1.84 -5.20
CA ALA A 636 0.62 -1.44 -6.03
C ALA A 636 0.93 -0.21 -6.88
N ILE A 637 1.58 0.81 -6.32
CA ILE A 637 2.03 2.00 -7.06
C ILE A 637 2.97 1.59 -8.20
N LEU A 638 3.96 0.74 -7.90
CA LEU A 638 4.95 0.30 -8.87
C LEU A 638 4.34 -0.57 -9.97
N VAL A 639 3.46 -1.51 -9.63
CA VAL A 639 2.71 -2.33 -10.61
C VAL A 639 1.90 -1.44 -11.54
N LEU A 640 1.13 -0.49 -11.00
CA LEU A 640 0.36 0.46 -11.81
C LEU A 640 1.28 1.28 -12.72
N TYR A 641 2.41 1.78 -12.21
CA TYR A 641 3.37 2.54 -13.00
C TYR A 641 3.94 1.72 -14.15
N LEU A 642 4.32 0.47 -13.92
CA LEU A 642 4.85 -0.46 -14.93
C LEU A 642 3.82 -0.85 -16.00
N LEU A 643 2.52 -0.70 -15.70
CA LEU A 643 1.41 -0.81 -16.66
C LEU A 643 1.15 0.50 -17.42
N THR A 644 2.09 1.45 -17.37
CA THR A 644 2.17 2.66 -18.20
C THR A 644 3.53 2.76 -18.89
N ASN A 645 3.67 3.62 -19.89
CA ASN A 645 4.99 4.01 -20.42
C ASN A 645 5.09 5.53 -20.69
N GLU A 646 6.31 6.00 -20.96
CA GLU A 646 6.63 7.41 -21.21
C GLU A 646 5.94 7.98 -22.45
N HIS A 647 5.58 7.10 -23.39
CA HIS A 647 4.85 7.44 -24.61
C HIS A 647 3.33 7.56 -24.41
N GLY A 648 2.84 7.43 -23.18
CA GLY A 648 1.41 7.56 -22.87
C GLY A 648 0.57 6.36 -23.33
N THR A 649 1.15 5.17 -23.39
CA THR A 649 0.44 3.92 -23.74
C THR A 649 0.31 2.98 -22.54
N ARG A 650 -0.54 1.95 -22.69
CA ARG A 650 -0.83 0.93 -21.68
C ARG A 650 -0.20 -0.41 -22.10
N PRO A 651 1.07 -0.70 -21.75
CA PRO A 651 1.70 -1.96 -22.12
C PRO A 651 0.95 -3.17 -21.52
N LEU A 652 0.98 -4.27 -22.26
CA LEU A 652 0.53 -5.59 -21.82
C LEU A 652 1.71 -6.31 -21.15
N LYS A 653 1.56 -6.71 -19.88
CA LYS A 653 2.62 -7.43 -19.15
C LYS A 653 2.11 -8.67 -18.44
N THR A 654 2.93 -9.71 -18.34
CA THR A 654 2.65 -10.88 -17.48
C THR A 654 3.00 -10.61 -16.02
N SER A 655 2.50 -11.44 -15.10
CA SER A 655 2.92 -11.37 -13.69
C SER A 655 4.42 -11.65 -13.52
N VAL A 656 5.00 -12.51 -14.37
CA VAL A 656 6.43 -12.83 -14.37
C VAL A 656 7.28 -11.63 -14.84
N GLU A 657 6.84 -10.94 -15.90
CA GLU A 657 7.51 -9.72 -16.37
C GLU A 657 7.46 -8.61 -15.31
N LEU A 658 6.29 -8.39 -14.69
CA LEU A 658 6.14 -7.43 -13.60
C LEU A 658 7.02 -7.80 -12.40
N ALA A 659 7.06 -9.08 -12.03
CA ALA A 659 7.88 -9.56 -10.91
C ALA A 659 9.38 -9.40 -11.20
N SER A 660 9.80 -9.65 -12.43
CA SER A 660 11.18 -9.43 -12.90
C SER A 660 11.56 -7.95 -12.83
N ASP A 661 10.70 -7.04 -13.31
CA ASP A 661 10.93 -5.60 -13.25
C ASP A 661 11.02 -5.09 -11.80
N LEU A 662 10.33 -5.75 -10.86
CA LEU A 662 10.29 -5.39 -9.44
C LEU A 662 11.28 -6.18 -8.56
N LEU A 663 12.07 -7.08 -9.14
CA LEU A 663 13.00 -7.96 -8.42
C LEU A 663 12.32 -8.77 -7.29
N THR A 664 11.11 -9.24 -7.54
CA THR A 664 10.29 -9.99 -6.57
C THR A 664 9.79 -11.30 -7.16
N GLU A 665 9.12 -12.11 -6.33
CA GLU A 665 8.45 -13.33 -6.79
C GLU A 665 7.05 -12.97 -7.32
N SER A 666 6.61 -13.62 -8.40
CA SER A 666 5.27 -13.39 -8.97
C SER A 666 4.15 -13.64 -7.95
N SER A 667 4.33 -14.63 -7.07
CA SER A 667 3.40 -14.95 -5.96
C SER A 667 3.12 -13.78 -5.02
N LYS A 668 4.07 -12.84 -4.89
CA LYS A 668 3.90 -11.63 -4.06
C LYS A 668 3.08 -10.56 -4.75
N LEU A 669 2.90 -10.65 -6.07
CA LEU A 669 2.09 -9.73 -6.86
C LEU A 669 0.64 -10.20 -7.01
N ASP A 670 0.36 -11.49 -6.85
CA ASP A 670 -0.97 -12.08 -7.09
C ASP A 670 -2.08 -11.33 -6.34
N LEU A 671 -1.87 -11.07 -5.04
CA LEU A 671 -2.84 -10.32 -4.22
C LEU A 671 -3.09 -8.89 -4.77
N VAL A 672 -2.03 -8.18 -5.15
CA VAL A 672 -2.12 -6.81 -5.67
C VAL A 672 -2.84 -6.80 -7.00
N LEU A 673 -2.46 -7.70 -7.91
CA LEU A 673 -3.07 -7.82 -9.22
C LEU A 673 -4.55 -8.20 -9.11
N ASP A 674 -4.90 -9.18 -8.27
CA ASP A 674 -6.28 -9.60 -8.07
C ASP A 674 -7.15 -8.49 -7.47
N VAL A 675 -6.62 -7.72 -6.52
CA VAL A 675 -7.34 -6.54 -5.97
C VAL A 675 -7.55 -5.49 -7.06
N LEU A 676 -6.51 -5.10 -7.79
CA LEU A 676 -6.61 -4.08 -8.85
C LEU A 676 -7.53 -4.52 -10.00
N VAL A 677 -7.56 -5.82 -10.31
CA VAL A 677 -8.49 -6.41 -11.28
C VAL A 677 -9.91 -6.37 -10.75
N SER A 678 -10.13 -6.77 -9.49
CA SER A 678 -11.47 -6.77 -8.89
C SER A 678 -12.10 -5.38 -8.89
N GLN A 679 -11.29 -4.33 -8.76
CA GLN A 679 -11.73 -2.93 -8.75
C GLN A 679 -11.86 -2.28 -10.13
N GLY A 680 -11.50 -3.01 -11.19
CA GLY A 680 -11.60 -2.52 -12.57
C GLY A 680 -10.57 -1.44 -12.94
N LEU A 681 -9.43 -1.39 -12.23
CA LEU A 681 -8.28 -0.57 -12.64
C LEU A 681 -7.40 -1.30 -13.66
N VAL A 682 -7.29 -2.62 -13.49
CA VAL A 682 -6.47 -3.50 -14.33
C VAL A 682 -7.36 -4.53 -15.02
N LEU A 683 -7.13 -4.73 -16.31
CA LEU A 683 -7.76 -5.78 -17.10
C LEU A 683 -6.89 -7.04 -17.03
N LEU A 684 -7.50 -8.17 -16.69
CA LEU A 684 -6.91 -9.50 -16.80
C LEU A 684 -7.28 -10.12 -18.15
N LEU A 685 -6.26 -10.55 -18.90
CA LEU A 685 -6.38 -11.26 -20.17
C LEU A 685 -5.85 -12.69 -20.00
N PRO A 686 -6.74 -13.70 -19.95
CA PRO A 686 -6.33 -15.09 -19.81
C PRO A 686 -5.60 -15.59 -21.06
N GLU A 687 -4.33 -15.97 -20.90
CA GLU A 687 -3.44 -16.42 -21.97
C GLU A 687 -2.76 -17.76 -21.62
N LEU A 688 -2.23 -18.43 -22.65
CA LEU A 688 -1.39 -19.62 -22.53
C LEU A 688 0.02 -19.27 -23.05
N PRO A 689 1.09 -19.43 -22.25
CA PRO A 689 1.12 -20.10 -20.96
C PRO A 689 0.64 -19.25 -19.76
N ASP A 690 0.80 -17.92 -19.81
CA ASP A 690 0.62 -17.05 -18.63
C ASP A 690 -0.36 -15.90 -18.89
N ASN A 691 -1.12 -15.52 -17.86
CA ASN A 691 -2.05 -14.39 -17.88
C ASN A 691 -1.33 -13.04 -18.12
N ARG A 692 -1.98 -12.14 -18.86
CA ARG A 692 -1.52 -10.76 -19.06
C ARG A 692 -2.42 -9.73 -18.36
N TYR A 693 -1.81 -8.61 -18.02
CA TYR A 693 -2.41 -7.50 -17.31
C TYR A 693 -2.17 -6.20 -18.08
N GLN A 694 -3.18 -5.33 -18.10
CA GLN A 694 -3.12 -4.01 -18.72
C GLN A 694 -3.96 -3.02 -17.91
N LEU A 695 -3.55 -1.75 -17.85
CA LEU A 695 -4.39 -0.70 -17.30
C LEU A 695 -5.70 -0.58 -18.11
N VAL A 696 -6.84 -0.32 -17.46
CA VAL A 696 -8.15 -0.34 -18.17
C VAL A 696 -8.34 0.85 -19.13
N HIS A 697 -7.81 2.04 -18.79
CA HIS A 697 -8.10 3.25 -19.56
C HIS A 697 -6.93 4.23 -19.66
N ASN A 698 -6.77 4.92 -20.80
CA ASN A 698 -5.69 5.89 -21.02
C ASN A 698 -5.76 7.08 -20.05
N TYR A 699 -6.97 7.45 -19.63
CA TYR A 699 -7.22 8.47 -18.58
C TYR A 699 -6.43 8.23 -17.29
N LEU A 700 -6.15 6.97 -16.95
CA LEU A 700 -5.41 6.61 -15.74
C LEU A 700 -3.90 6.86 -15.84
N ILE A 701 -3.34 6.91 -17.05
CA ILE A 701 -1.89 7.05 -17.27
C ILE A 701 -1.31 8.30 -16.60
N PRO A 702 -1.81 9.52 -16.88
CA PRO A 702 -1.26 10.72 -16.24
C PRO A 702 -1.43 10.66 -14.71
N LEU A 703 -2.51 10.06 -14.21
CA LEU A 703 -2.78 9.94 -12.77
C LEU A 703 -1.79 9.00 -12.07
N VAL A 704 -1.51 7.87 -12.70
CA VAL A 704 -0.52 6.90 -12.22
C VAL A 704 0.89 7.48 -12.29
N ARG A 705 1.23 8.23 -13.35
CA ARG A 705 2.55 8.86 -13.48
C ARG A 705 2.76 10.06 -12.55
N GLU A 706 1.70 10.72 -12.13
CA GLU A 706 1.76 11.75 -11.08
C GLU A 706 1.93 11.17 -9.66
N GLN A 707 1.77 9.86 -9.47
CA GLN A 707 2.16 9.19 -8.23
C GLN A 707 3.68 9.14 -8.11
N GLU A 708 4.21 8.92 -6.90
CA GLU A 708 5.67 8.82 -6.66
C GLU A 708 6.35 7.60 -7.33
N GLY A 709 5.72 6.95 -8.30
CA GLY A 709 6.22 5.73 -8.97
C GLY A 709 7.58 5.90 -9.64
N GLU A 710 7.84 7.04 -10.31
CA GLU A 710 9.15 7.31 -10.94
C GLU A 710 10.28 7.39 -9.91
N LYS A 711 10.02 8.09 -8.80
CA LYS A 711 10.96 8.19 -7.67
C LYS A 711 11.22 6.81 -7.05
N LEU A 712 10.17 6.02 -6.83
CA LEU A 712 10.28 4.68 -6.27
C LEU A 712 11.05 3.70 -7.19
N ILE A 713 10.90 3.81 -8.51
CA ILE A 713 11.68 3.02 -9.47
C ILE A 713 13.15 3.43 -9.44
N ALA A 714 13.46 4.73 -9.43
CA ALA A 714 14.83 5.21 -9.33
C ALA A 714 15.50 4.75 -8.02
N GLU A 715 14.75 4.72 -6.90
CA GLU A 715 15.22 4.15 -5.62
C GLU A 715 15.53 2.66 -5.75
N LEU A 716 14.66 1.86 -6.40
CA LEU A 716 14.89 0.44 -6.62
C LEU A 716 16.10 0.15 -7.53
N GLU A 717 16.29 0.95 -8.58
CA GLU A 717 17.46 0.83 -9.46
C GLU A 717 18.77 1.17 -8.73
N LEU A 718 18.74 2.18 -7.86
CA LEU A 718 19.88 2.53 -7.01
C LEU A 718 20.21 1.42 -6.01
N GLU A 719 19.18 0.87 -5.34
CA GLU A 719 19.33 -0.28 -4.43
C GLU A 719 19.93 -1.48 -5.16
N ARG A 720 19.49 -1.75 -6.40
CA ARG A 720 20.03 -2.82 -7.25
C ARG A 720 21.50 -2.61 -7.56
N ASP A 721 21.89 -1.41 -7.99
CA ASP A 721 23.28 -1.10 -8.33
C ASP A 721 24.19 -1.20 -7.09
N ILE A 722 23.70 -0.80 -5.91
CA ILE A 722 24.40 -0.97 -4.64
C ILE A 722 24.54 -2.46 -4.30
N ALA A 723 23.46 -3.24 -4.41
CA ALA A 723 23.46 -4.68 -4.12
C ALA A 723 24.39 -5.46 -5.07
N GLN A 724 24.37 -5.15 -6.37
CA GLN A 724 25.27 -5.74 -7.36
C GLN A 724 26.74 -5.39 -7.07
N ARG A 725 27.03 -4.15 -6.70
CA ARG A 725 28.39 -3.73 -6.30
C ARG A 725 28.85 -4.40 -5.01
N LYS A 726 27.94 -4.68 -4.06
CA LYS A 726 28.23 -5.48 -2.85
C LYS A 726 28.51 -6.95 -3.20
N LEU A 727 27.67 -7.57 -4.03
CA LEU A 727 27.84 -8.95 -4.50
C LEU A 727 29.13 -9.18 -5.30
N LEU A 728 29.58 -8.18 -6.08
CA LEU A 728 30.85 -8.22 -6.80
C LEU A 728 32.07 -8.08 -5.88
N LYS A 729 31.90 -7.49 -4.69
CA LYS A 729 32.97 -7.34 -3.69
C LYS A 729 33.04 -8.53 -2.72
N GLU A 730 31.94 -9.27 -2.53
CA GLU A 730 31.83 -10.35 -1.56
C GLU A 730 31.43 -11.67 -2.21
N ARG A 731 32.42 -12.51 -2.56
CA ARG A 731 32.34 -13.97 -2.30
C ARG A 731 33.75 -14.48 -1.96
N PRO A 732 33.92 -15.34 -0.92
CA PRO A 732 32.95 -16.34 -0.45
C PRO A 732 32.56 -16.25 1.05
N ASN A 733 31.32 -16.59 1.41
CA ASN A 733 30.95 -17.70 2.33
C ASN A 733 29.49 -17.63 2.87
N ASN A 734 28.71 -18.66 2.51
CA ASN A 734 27.90 -19.56 3.35
C ASN A 734 26.96 -19.07 4.48
N PHE A 735 26.83 -17.77 4.74
CA PHE A 735 25.93 -17.24 5.79
C PHE A 735 24.55 -16.88 5.22
N LEU A 736 24.52 -16.21 4.07
CA LEU A 736 23.28 -15.82 3.39
C LEU A 736 22.43 -17.04 3.01
N ASP A 737 23.07 -18.11 2.52
CA ASP A 737 22.37 -19.35 2.15
C ASP A 737 21.83 -20.10 3.38
N LYS A 738 22.36 -19.89 4.59
CA LYS A 738 21.82 -20.49 5.83
C LYS A 738 20.67 -19.70 6.42
N ALA A 739 20.74 -18.37 6.38
CA ALA A 739 19.65 -17.48 6.80
C ALA A 739 18.44 -17.56 5.85
N ILE A 740 18.71 -17.68 4.55
CA ILE A 740 17.66 -17.91 3.54
C ILE A 740 17.04 -19.31 3.73
N ASN A 741 17.85 -20.36 3.95
CA ASN A 741 17.33 -21.71 4.20
C ASN A 741 16.61 -21.88 5.55
N SER A 742 16.86 -21.04 6.57
CA SER A 742 16.10 -21.07 7.83
C SER A 742 14.75 -20.38 7.69
N VAL A 743 14.68 -19.27 6.96
CA VAL A 743 13.43 -18.54 6.64
C VAL A 743 12.52 -19.38 5.72
N PHE A 744 13.09 -20.06 4.71
CA PHE A 744 12.32 -20.94 3.82
C PHE A 744 11.92 -22.29 4.43
N ARG A 745 12.57 -22.74 5.51
CA ARG A 745 12.19 -23.99 6.21
C ARG A 745 10.89 -23.86 7.02
N TRP A 746 10.49 -22.64 7.39
CA TRP A 746 9.28 -22.38 8.17
C TRP A 746 8.07 -21.97 7.32
N MET A 747 8.28 -21.41 6.13
CA MET A 747 7.20 -21.07 5.18
C MET A 747 6.70 -22.28 4.36
N ARG A 748 7.24 -23.48 4.58
CA ARG A 748 6.75 -24.75 4.03
C ARG A 748 6.34 -25.69 5.17
N VAL A 749 5.21 -25.40 5.79
CA VAL A 749 4.39 -26.40 6.47
C VAL A 749 2.99 -26.23 5.90
N ASP A 750 2.49 -27.33 5.33
CA ASP A 750 1.35 -27.44 4.40
C ASP A 750 0.04 -26.77 4.82
#